data_AF-A0A8T2EXF9-F1
#
_entry.id   AF-A0A8T2EXF9-F1
#
_cell.length_a   1.000
_cell.length_b   1.000
_cell.length_c   1.000
_cell.angle_alpha   90.00
_cell.angle_beta   90.00
_cell.angle_gamma   90.00
#
_symmetry.space_group_name_H-M   'P 1'
#
loop_
_entity.id
_entity.type
_entity.pdbx_description
1 polymer ?
#
loop_
_entity_poly.entity_id
_entity_poly.type
_entity_poly.pdbx_seq_one_letter_code
_entity_poly.pdbx_strand_id
1 'polypeptide(L)'
;MDNGEELVDPVPLGMSSVSTASLNCLPDELLVHVLSSLETKQAASTSVLSKRWRTLFAVRRNLDFDDSIISHPEVGEQNMDDVQESFRDFVDKRLAFQGSVPINKFSLIYGDKHDDVRVDRWINTALEHGVSELHLCLTSVTRRLHRFPSNVFRSTTLVKLTLGTNLFIVYFPSDTCLPVLKILVLDSIWFDRIKFSNVLLAGCPALEDLTIDQKSFPGLPNVVSSKTVKSLSIVYKYSADFDWFRTVALDTPNLVTLLYSTYARHRYRHCNLESLVNATLDLHFLENCDEAFEPNVTDLMIAVRNVQMLHLTSSATEVISQCCKGGLPMFKNLLVLVFLGNTDRVWKVFLPLLLEHSPNLTKLCLEGLYHGTDEDEFDEIHIPRSNKVNMLRIIQCQGTENELKHISHFLLKMECLQLVQVNFSETIVDSKKVQLTEDLMKLPSASSRLTMQVISGLIGPAQASFIPGRLSTDNIVIVQEVVHSMRKKKGKKGWMLLKLDLEKAYDRIRWDFLEDTLVAAGFLGNWKDWIMKCVTGPAMTLLWNGEKAEPFRPERGLRQGDPLSPYLFVLCIERLCHQIDLAVATKDWKPISLSQGGPKISHICFADDLILFAEASVAQIRVIRRVLERFCSASGQRVSLEKSKIFFSENVHQDLARQISDASGIQATRDLEKYLGMPTLQKRINKDTFIEVLERASSRLAGWRGRFLSLAGRLTLTKAVLASLPVHTMTTIALPKSTLAKLDQLSRSFLWGSTLEKRKLHLIAWDRVCLPKAEGGLGIRSARPMNLALLSKVGWRLMKDRTSLWARVLRSKYRIGGLRDTTWMNTKRNASSTWRSIKSGLREVVIPGMNWVVGDGKDICLWDDKWLVEDPIRDLAVVELPADFQGIKIRELWHEGSGWDLAKITLYVSEGVRLRLLSMVVDTVTGSNDRTSWGATANGQFTVKSAYSFLLQSGTQAQNMRQFFDRVWRVTTTERVRVFIWLVVHQVIMTDVERRRRHLSASGVCQVCKGGDETILHVLRDCPLIAGIWGRLVPRGKITAFFASNILDWVYQNPSDVTEIRGCPWATLFAIVVWWAWKWRCGNVFGENGRCRDRLRFVVDQAREIWMAHQIYGEELCGGVGDNPGLATAGGVVRDGEGQWCVGFVLNIGICSAPLAELWGSIMVYTLLGSGGLDGWSWRDWIVRISHVYREANRLADGLANYAFSLPLDFHACGSMPAPVASIALEDAAGVVRLRTARM
;
A
#
# COMPACT_ATOMS: atom_id res chain seq x y z
N MET A 1 -32.94 60.68 36.26
CA MET A 1 -32.94 62.05 35.72
C MET A 1 -31.82 62.14 34.70
N ASP A 2 -32.10 62.90 33.66
CA ASP A 2 -31.23 63.48 32.64
C ASP A 2 -30.85 62.68 31.37
N ASN A 3 -31.40 63.23 30.27
CA ASN A 3 -30.95 63.34 28.87
C ASN A 3 -30.97 62.04 28.03
N GLY A 4 -31.79 61.91 26.98
CA GLY A 4 -31.82 62.71 25.73
C GLY A 4 -30.64 62.25 24.86
N GLU A 5 -30.75 61.70 23.65
CA GLU A 5 -31.50 62.09 22.46
C GLU A 5 -31.49 60.94 21.41
N GLU A 6 -32.22 61.23 20.34
CA GLU A 6 -32.68 60.50 19.17
C GLU A 6 -31.67 60.36 17.98
N LEU A 7 -32.08 59.56 16.97
CA LEU A 7 -31.81 59.64 15.50
C LEU A 7 -30.58 58.96 14.83
N VAL A 8 -30.92 57.94 14.00
CA VAL A 8 -30.63 57.72 12.55
C VAL A 8 -29.23 58.02 11.95
N ASP A 9 -28.62 56.99 11.32
CA ASP A 9 -27.64 56.85 10.18
C ASP A 9 -26.79 58.07 9.70
N PRO A 10 -25.61 57.94 9.00
CA PRO A 10 -24.91 56.76 8.43
C PRO A 10 -23.34 56.75 8.57
N VAL A 11 -22.73 55.71 8.00
CA VAL A 11 -21.28 55.38 7.83
C VAL A 11 -20.37 56.53 7.36
N PRO A 12 -19.07 56.54 7.75
CA PRO A 12 -18.02 56.47 6.70
C PRO A 12 -16.82 55.54 7.01
N LEU A 13 -16.51 54.73 5.99
CA LEU A 13 -15.24 54.12 5.53
C LEU A 13 -13.95 54.28 6.39
N GLY A 14 -13.23 53.17 6.59
CA GLY A 14 -11.84 53.20 7.06
C GLY A 14 -11.17 51.81 7.08
N MET A 15 -10.69 51.34 5.93
CA MET A 15 -9.68 50.29 5.87
C MET A 15 -8.34 50.84 6.40
N SER A 16 -7.76 50.23 7.42
CA SER A 16 -6.33 49.89 7.38
C SER A 16 -6.08 48.67 8.27
N SER A 17 -6.12 47.47 7.73
CA SER A 17 -5.05 46.95 6.90
C SER A 17 -3.74 46.71 7.69
N VAL A 18 -3.67 45.76 8.63
CA VAL A 18 -2.46 44.91 8.63
C VAL A 18 -2.80 43.41 8.86
N SER A 19 -3.14 42.57 7.85
CA SER A 19 -2.41 41.48 7.08
C SER A 19 -1.07 41.00 7.57
N THR A 20 -1.04 39.80 8.15
CA THR A 20 -0.37 38.57 7.74
C THR A 20 -0.13 37.71 8.94
N ALA A 21 -0.62 36.49 8.86
CA ALA A 21 0.07 35.44 8.16
C ALA A 21 1.58 35.52 8.32
N SER A 22 2.02 35.88 9.53
CA SER A 22 3.37 35.86 10.00
C SER A 22 3.42 34.78 11.03
N LEU A 23 4.28 33.81 10.80
CA LEU A 23 4.87 33.02 11.87
C LEU A 23 5.26 33.94 13.07
N ASN A 24 5.63 35.22 12.89
CA ASN A 24 5.77 36.19 14.00
C ASN A 24 4.49 36.84 14.56
N CYS A 25 3.28 36.44 14.16
CA CYS A 25 1.99 37.01 14.57
C CYS A 25 1.00 35.96 15.09
N LEU A 26 1.35 34.68 14.96
CA LEU A 26 0.68 33.59 15.66
C LEU A 26 0.67 33.83 17.18
N PRO A 27 -0.39 33.39 17.89
CA PRO A 27 -0.32 33.19 19.34
C PRO A 27 0.86 32.29 19.69
N ASP A 28 1.54 32.60 20.80
CA ASP A 28 2.74 31.89 21.22
C ASP A 28 2.48 30.37 21.36
N GLU A 29 1.28 29.97 21.77
CA GLU A 29 0.81 28.58 21.87
C GLU A 29 0.88 27.81 20.54
N LEU A 30 0.54 28.48 19.44
CA LEU A 30 0.52 27.90 18.11
C LEU A 30 1.92 27.87 17.49
N LEU A 31 2.76 28.83 17.84
CA LEU A 31 4.19 28.78 17.50
C LEU A 31 4.92 27.69 18.25
N VAL A 32 4.57 27.50 19.52
CA VAL A 32 5.06 26.39 20.32
C VAL A 32 4.58 25.06 19.75
N HIS A 33 3.34 24.97 19.23
CA HIS A 33 2.86 23.78 18.54
C HIS A 33 3.64 23.49 17.24
N VAL A 34 3.89 24.51 16.41
CA VAL A 34 4.68 24.37 15.18
C VAL A 34 6.14 24.00 15.48
N LEU A 35 6.77 24.66 16.45
CA LEU A 35 8.12 24.37 16.90
C LEU A 35 8.18 22.98 17.56
N SER A 36 7.11 22.51 18.21
CA SER A 36 7.04 21.16 18.81
C SER A 36 7.24 20.03 17.80
N SER A 37 6.97 20.29 16.51
CA SER A 37 7.10 19.33 15.41
C SER A 37 8.47 19.33 14.70
N LEU A 38 9.40 20.22 15.08
CA LEU A 38 10.76 20.34 14.51
C LEU A 38 11.82 19.86 15.50
N GLU A 39 12.96 19.32 15.06
CA GLU A 39 14.09 18.99 15.97
C GLU A 39 14.59 20.25 16.70
N THR A 40 15.10 20.16 17.94
CA THR A 40 15.43 21.38 18.73
C THR A 40 16.46 22.27 18.07
N LYS A 41 17.44 21.69 17.36
CA LYS A 41 18.44 22.46 16.61
C LYS A 41 17.79 23.25 15.47
N GLN A 42 16.86 22.64 14.73
CA GLN A 42 16.10 23.28 13.66
C GLN A 42 15.12 24.33 14.23
N ALA A 43 14.47 24.02 15.35
CA ALA A 43 13.64 24.96 16.09
C ALA A 43 14.46 26.14 16.62
N ALA A 44 15.69 25.94 17.06
CA ALA A 44 16.56 27.02 17.54
C ALA A 44 17.19 27.83 16.40
N SER A 45 17.49 27.24 15.25
CA SER A 45 17.94 28.00 14.08
C SER A 45 16.84 28.93 13.57
N THR A 46 15.56 28.61 13.84
CA THR A 46 14.46 29.55 13.59
C THR A 46 14.49 30.80 14.48
N SER A 47 15.29 30.84 15.57
CA SER A 47 15.51 32.05 16.38
C SER A 47 16.21 33.19 15.64
N VAL A 48 16.88 32.87 14.51
CA VAL A 48 17.49 33.84 13.60
C VAL A 48 16.41 34.60 12.79
N LEU A 49 15.20 34.04 12.69
CA LEU A 49 14.11 34.63 11.92
C LEU A 49 13.53 35.90 12.57
N SER A 50 13.60 36.07 13.90
CA SER A 50 13.30 37.34 14.58
C SER A 50 13.68 37.36 16.08
N LYS A 51 13.75 38.55 16.68
CA LYS A 51 13.92 38.71 18.15
C LYS A 51 12.78 38.09 18.97
N ARG A 52 11.55 37.99 18.47
CA ARG A 52 10.39 37.35 19.14
C ARG A 52 10.56 35.82 19.18
N TRP A 53 11.15 35.24 18.13
CA TRP A 53 11.35 33.81 18.04
C TRP A 53 12.48 33.31 18.93
N ARG A 54 13.41 34.20 19.31
CA ARG A 54 14.44 33.93 20.33
C ARG A 54 13.85 33.53 21.70
N THR A 55 12.65 33.95 22.05
CA THR A 55 12.01 33.53 23.32
C THR A 55 10.96 32.44 23.12
N LEU A 56 10.45 32.24 21.90
CA LEU A 56 9.36 31.28 21.62
C LEU A 56 9.81 29.84 21.48
N PHE A 57 10.98 29.62 20.88
CA PHE A 57 11.57 28.29 20.94
C PHE A 57 11.87 27.89 22.39
N ALA A 58 12.02 28.88 23.29
CA ALA A 58 12.09 28.73 24.75
C ALA A 58 10.84 28.22 25.46
N VAL A 59 9.70 28.23 24.79
CA VAL A 59 8.45 27.67 25.35
C VAL A 59 8.23 26.22 24.85
N ARG A 60 9.13 25.70 23.99
CA ARG A 60 9.04 24.33 23.49
C ARG A 60 9.20 23.34 24.63
N ARG A 61 8.17 22.51 24.81
CA ARG A 61 8.12 21.51 25.87
C ARG A 61 8.85 20.22 25.50
N ASN A 62 9.06 19.95 24.21
CA ASN A 62 9.85 18.82 23.74
C ASN A 62 11.24 19.33 23.33
N LEU A 63 12.29 18.90 24.01
CA LEU A 63 13.66 19.29 23.77
C LEU A 63 14.44 18.04 23.38
N ASP A 64 15.05 18.01 22.20
CA ASP A 64 15.92 16.94 21.70
C ASP A 64 17.28 17.50 21.27
N PHE A 65 18.35 17.07 21.92
CA PHE A 65 19.72 17.49 21.67
C PHE A 65 20.55 16.27 21.28
N ASP A 66 21.26 16.35 20.15
CA ASP A 66 22.11 15.28 19.64
C ASP A 66 23.38 15.87 19.03
N ASP A 67 24.53 15.50 19.59
CA ASP A 67 25.84 15.97 19.15
C ASP A 67 26.49 15.10 18.07
N SER A 68 26.00 13.87 17.85
CA SER A 68 26.51 12.96 16.81
C SER A 68 26.25 13.50 15.40
N ILE A 69 25.19 14.29 15.25
CA ILE A 69 24.83 15.00 14.02
C ILE A 69 25.87 16.09 13.67
N ILE A 70 26.66 16.54 14.66
CA ILE A 70 27.63 17.62 14.50
C ILE A 70 29.02 17.08 14.13
N SER A 71 29.28 15.79 14.37
CA SER A 71 30.61 15.17 14.22
C SER A 71 30.93 14.63 12.81
N HIS A 72 30.14 14.96 11.78
CA HIS A 72 30.47 14.70 10.37
C HIS A 72 30.90 15.99 9.65
N PRO A 73 32.22 16.23 9.46
CA PRO A 73 32.69 17.42 8.77
C PRO A 73 32.60 17.22 7.25
N GLU A 74 31.48 17.65 6.67
CA GLU A 74 31.56 18.16 5.30
C GLU A 74 32.14 19.58 5.39
N VAL A 75 33.42 19.72 4.98
CA VAL A 75 34.18 20.98 4.78
C VAL A 75 35.02 21.48 5.97
N GLY A 76 36.35 21.31 5.83
CA GLY A 76 37.38 22.20 6.37
C GLY A 76 37.81 21.99 7.83
N GLU A 77 39.09 22.24 8.10
CA GLU A 77 39.75 22.21 9.41
C GLU A 77 39.09 23.14 10.46
N GLN A 78 37.97 22.72 11.06
CA GLN A 78 37.45 23.34 12.28
C GLN A 78 37.84 22.50 13.49
N ASN A 79 38.36 23.17 14.52
CA ASN A 79 38.87 22.53 15.73
C ASN A 79 37.71 21.89 16.52
N MET A 80 37.77 20.58 16.75
CA MET A 80 36.67 19.80 17.34
C MET A 80 36.28 20.27 18.74
N ASP A 81 37.22 20.80 19.53
CA ASP A 81 36.96 21.33 20.88
C ASP A 81 36.06 22.59 20.83
N ASP A 82 36.19 23.46 19.81
CA ASP A 82 35.37 24.68 19.67
C ASP A 82 33.93 24.34 19.27
N VAL A 83 33.76 23.30 18.45
CA VAL A 83 32.45 22.82 18.02
C VAL A 83 31.69 22.18 19.19
N GLN A 84 32.39 21.44 20.05
CA GLN A 84 31.83 20.87 21.29
C GLN A 84 31.46 21.95 22.30
N GLU A 85 32.30 22.98 22.50
CA GLU A 85 31.98 24.07 23.44
C GLU A 85 30.78 24.89 22.95
N SER A 86 30.67 25.12 21.65
CA SER A 86 29.49 25.76 21.03
C SER A 86 28.20 24.98 21.28
N PHE A 87 28.25 23.64 21.25
CA PHE A 87 27.12 22.80 21.61
C PHE A 87 26.74 22.92 23.09
N ARG A 88 27.72 22.90 24.01
CA ARG A 88 27.46 23.06 25.46
C ARG A 88 26.82 24.41 25.76
N ASP A 89 27.37 25.47 25.20
CA ASP A 89 26.85 26.82 25.34
C ASP A 89 25.44 26.96 24.79
N PHE A 90 25.15 26.23 23.72
CA PHE A 90 23.82 26.18 23.15
C PHE A 90 22.81 25.52 24.12
N VAL A 91 23.15 24.37 24.72
CA VAL A 91 22.28 23.70 25.69
C VAL A 91 22.07 24.55 26.95
N ASP A 92 23.13 25.16 27.49
CA ASP A 92 23.10 26.06 28.63
C ASP A 92 22.16 27.25 28.40
N LYS A 93 22.37 27.96 27.29
CA LYS A 93 21.53 29.10 26.92
C LYS A 93 20.09 28.64 26.76
N ARG A 94 19.88 27.48 26.13
CA ARG A 94 18.54 26.93 25.88
C ARG A 94 17.77 26.68 27.18
N LEU A 95 18.40 26.04 28.17
CA LEU A 95 17.76 25.75 29.44
C LEU A 95 17.62 26.99 30.33
N ALA A 96 18.58 27.92 30.29
CA ALA A 96 18.47 29.20 30.99
C ALA A 96 17.30 30.06 30.47
N PHE A 97 17.00 29.99 29.16
CA PHE A 97 15.86 30.69 28.57
C PHE A 97 14.49 30.05 28.88
N GLN A 98 14.44 28.86 29.48
CA GLN A 98 13.20 28.13 29.74
C GLN A 98 12.36 28.72 30.90
N GLY A 99 13.00 29.41 31.84
CA GLY A 99 12.32 30.16 32.89
C GLY A 99 11.61 29.28 33.92
N SER A 100 10.27 29.28 33.92
CA SER A 100 9.39 28.46 34.77
C SER A 100 8.41 27.59 33.96
N VAL A 101 8.64 27.45 32.65
CA VAL A 101 7.73 26.79 31.70
C VAL A 101 7.93 25.27 31.72
N PRO A 102 6.85 24.47 31.91
CA PRO A 102 7.01 23.03 32.07
C PRO A 102 7.51 22.34 30.80
N ILE A 103 8.41 21.37 30.97
CA ILE A 103 8.96 20.54 29.89
C ILE A 103 8.09 19.28 29.79
N ASN A 104 7.79 18.81 28.58
CA ASN A 104 7.04 17.58 28.32
C ASN A 104 8.01 16.44 27.97
N LYS A 105 8.95 16.67 27.05
CA LYS A 105 9.99 15.71 26.65
C LYS A 105 11.36 16.37 26.71
N PHE A 106 12.37 15.69 27.24
CA PHE A 106 13.77 16.08 27.16
C PHE A 106 14.60 14.90 26.68
N SER A 107 15.39 15.10 25.63
CA SER A 107 16.25 14.10 24.99
C SER A 107 17.64 14.70 24.82
N LEU A 108 18.67 13.99 25.27
CA LEU A 108 20.07 14.42 25.23
C LEU A 108 20.96 13.25 24.83
N ILE A 109 21.56 13.32 23.65
CA ILE A 109 22.59 12.43 23.14
C ILE A 109 23.89 13.22 23.08
N TYR A 110 24.90 12.82 23.87
CA TYR A 110 26.12 13.61 24.05
C TYR A 110 27.39 12.76 24.25
N GLY A 111 28.45 13.04 23.47
CA GLY A 111 29.73 12.30 23.38
C GLY A 111 31.03 13.10 23.62
N ASP A 112 31.94 12.51 24.42
CA ASP A 112 33.34 12.89 24.80
C ASP A 112 33.63 14.26 25.49
N LYS A 113 34.49 14.20 26.54
CA LYS A 113 34.91 15.25 27.50
C LYS A 113 33.78 16.02 28.22
N HIS A 114 32.82 15.32 28.81
CA HIS A 114 31.67 15.93 29.51
C HIS A 114 32.07 16.74 30.76
N ASP A 115 31.54 17.96 30.89
CA ASP A 115 31.49 18.68 32.16
C ASP A 115 30.30 18.14 32.97
N ASP A 116 30.57 17.13 33.79
CA ASP A 116 29.56 16.40 34.57
C ASP A 116 28.67 17.35 35.39
N VAL A 117 29.23 18.43 35.92
CA VAL A 117 28.49 19.43 36.72
C VAL A 117 27.46 20.17 35.86
N ARG A 118 27.81 20.45 34.60
CA ARG A 118 26.93 21.13 33.64
C ARG A 118 25.81 20.22 33.18
N VAL A 119 26.12 18.95 32.89
CA VAL A 119 25.12 17.94 32.52
C VAL A 119 24.14 17.66 33.67
N ASP A 120 24.62 17.53 34.90
CA ASP A 120 23.78 17.38 36.08
C ASP A 120 22.84 18.57 36.28
N ARG A 121 23.34 19.79 36.04
CA ARG A 121 22.52 21.01 36.08
C ARG A 121 21.42 20.96 35.02
N TRP A 122 21.72 20.51 33.80
CA TRP A 122 20.72 20.40 32.74
C TRP A 122 19.61 19.42 33.09
N ILE A 123 19.97 18.24 33.59
CA ILE A 123 19.01 17.20 33.99
C ILE A 123 18.14 17.69 35.15
N ASN A 124 18.73 18.28 36.20
CA ASN A 124 17.97 18.82 37.33
C ASN A 124 17.02 19.94 36.90
N THR A 125 17.49 20.84 36.04
CA THR A 125 16.64 21.91 35.49
C THR A 125 15.45 21.31 34.74
N ALA A 126 15.65 20.27 33.94
CA ALA A 126 14.55 19.62 33.23
C ALA A 126 13.51 18.98 34.17
N LEU A 127 13.97 18.40 35.29
CA LEU A 127 13.11 17.78 36.30
C LEU A 127 12.33 18.80 37.13
N GLU A 128 12.95 19.92 37.50
CA GLU A 128 12.29 21.03 38.20
C GLU A 128 11.14 21.63 37.38
N HIS A 129 11.21 21.50 36.05
CA HIS A 129 10.15 21.89 35.12
C HIS A 129 9.12 20.78 34.83
N GLY A 130 9.13 19.67 35.57
CA GLY A 130 8.07 18.66 35.52
C GLY A 130 8.05 17.81 34.23
N VAL A 131 9.22 17.47 33.67
CA VAL A 131 9.34 16.61 32.48
C VAL A 131 8.57 15.30 32.59
N SER A 132 7.87 14.93 31.51
CA SER A 132 7.10 13.68 31.40
C SER A 132 7.79 12.58 30.59
N GLU A 133 8.63 12.92 29.63
CA GLU A 133 9.44 11.97 28.86
C GLU A 133 10.91 12.38 28.92
N LEU A 134 11.79 11.54 29.46
CA LEU A 134 13.21 11.85 29.60
C LEU A 134 14.04 10.79 28.86
N HIS A 135 14.91 11.21 27.95
CA HIS A 135 15.77 10.35 27.14
C HIS A 135 17.22 10.81 27.24
N LEU A 136 18.13 9.99 27.77
CA LEU A 136 19.52 10.41 28.02
C LEU A 136 20.48 9.35 27.50
N CYS A 137 21.31 9.67 26.51
CA CYS A 137 22.37 8.81 25.98
C CYS A 137 23.74 9.52 26.07
N LEU A 138 24.59 9.17 27.04
CA LEU A 138 25.83 9.91 27.30
C LEU A 138 27.07 9.05 27.01
N THR A 139 27.61 9.12 25.79
CA THR A 139 28.77 8.34 25.37
C THR A 139 30.08 8.93 25.91
N SER A 140 30.92 8.11 26.55
CA SER A 140 32.25 8.53 27.04
C SER A 140 33.35 7.59 26.54
N VAL A 141 34.38 8.16 25.91
CA VAL A 141 35.56 7.43 25.41
C VAL A 141 36.55 7.12 26.55
N THR A 142 36.58 7.97 27.59
CA THR A 142 37.52 7.86 28.73
C THR A 142 37.06 6.90 29.84
N ARG A 143 35.92 6.20 29.66
CA ARG A 143 35.26 5.35 30.68
C ARG A 143 34.98 6.07 32.02
N ARG A 144 34.97 7.41 32.07
CA ARG A 144 34.64 8.16 33.29
C ARG A 144 33.15 7.98 33.66
N LEU A 145 32.91 7.77 34.95
CA LEU A 145 31.61 7.44 35.54
C LEU A 145 30.79 8.72 35.78
N HIS A 146 29.80 9.01 34.95
CA HIS A 146 28.86 10.10 35.20
C HIS A 146 27.83 9.67 36.27
N ARG A 147 27.72 10.42 37.38
CA ARG A 147 26.79 10.10 38.48
C ARG A 147 25.48 10.87 38.30
N PHE A 148 24.37 10.16 38.08
CA PHE A 148 23.08 10.80 37.92
C PHE A 148 22.62 11.58 39.16
N PRO A 149 21.96 12.73 38.97
CA PRO A 149 21.36 13.45 40.07
C PRO A 149 20.19 12.67 40.66
N SER A 150 20.14 12.58 41.99
CA SER A 150 19.12 11.81 42.74
C SER A 150 17.68 12.21 42.42
N ASN A 151 17.46 13.46 41.97
CA ASN A 151 16.15 13.99 41.62
C ASN A 151 15.49 13.27 40.44
N VAL A 152 16.27 12.66 39.52
CA VAL A 152 15.71 11.86 38.41
C VAL A 152 14.81 10.76 38.94
N PHE A 153 15.19 10.16 40.07
CA PHE A 153 14.51 9.03 40.69
C PHE A 153 13.41 9.45 41.68
N ARG A 154 13.19 10.76 41.89
CA ARG A 154 12.14 11.30 42.78
C ARG A 154 11.06 12.06 42.04
N SER A 155 11.06 12.01 40.70
CA SER A 155 10.15 12.77 39.87
C SER A 155 8.72 12.21 39.93
N THR A 156 7.76 13.08 40.26
CA THR A 156 6.34 12.73 40.26
C THR A 156 5.66 12.91 38.89
N THR A 157 6.38 13.39 37.87
CA THR A 157 5.83 13.75 36.56
C THR A 157 6.26 12.83 35.41
N LEU A 158 7.34 12.06 35.58
CA LEU A 158 7.90 11.20 34.53
C LEU A 158 6.96 10.04 34.18
N VAL A 159 6.52 10.00 32.91
CA VAL A 159 5.73 8.93 32.27
C VAL A 159 6.61 7.98 31.44
N LYS A 160 7.67 8.49 30.81
CA LYS A 160 8.65 7.68 30.06
C LYS A 160 10.08 8.07 30.44
N LEU A 161 10.91 7.07 30.70
CA LEU A 161 12.33 7.25 30.99
C LEU A 161 13.15 6.31 30.11
N THR A 162 14.02 6.87 29.29
CA THR A 162 15.00 6.14 28.48
C THR A 162 16.39 6.61 28.89
N LEU A 163 17.24 5.68 29.29
CA LEU A 163 18.63 5.93 29.63
C LEU A 163 19.49 5.05 28.70
N GLY A 164 20.60 5.56 28.18
CA GLY A 164 21.37 4.95 27.09
C GLY A 164 22.89 5.19 27.14
N THR A 165 23.65 4.26 26.55
CA THR A 165 25.11 4.18 26.31
C THR A 165 26.06 4.72 27.38
N ASN A 166 26.87 3.82 27.97
CA ASN A 166 28.04 4.08 28.84
C ASN A 166 27.77 4.77 30.19
N LEU A 167 26.55 4.64 30.70
CA LEU A 167 26.13 5.22 31.97
C LEU A 167 26.34 4.29 33.18
N PHE A 168 26.65 4.87 34.35
CA PHE A 168 26.79 4.14 35.61
C PHE A 168 25.90 4.73 36.71
N ILE A 169 24.83 4.03 37.06
CA ILE A 169 23.96 4.38 38.19
C ILE A 169 24.52 3.67 39.43
N VAL A 170 25.42 4.36 40.13
CA VAL A 170 26.15 3.80 41.28
C VAL A 170 25.24 3.51 42.49
N TYR A 171 24.18 4.30 42.69
CA TYR A 171 23.27 4.15 43.82
C TYR A 171 21.87 4.67 43.47
N PHE A 172 20.84 3.85 43.66
CA PHE A 172 19.44 4.31 43.65
C PHE A 172 19.09 4.91 45.02
N PRO A 173 18.62 6.16 45.10
CA PRO A 173 18.18 6.77 46.36
C PRO A 173 17.12 5.90 47.04
N SER A 174 17.23 5.68 48.36
CA SER A 174 16.29 4.80 49.09
C SER A 174 14.84 5.31 49.07
N ASP A 175 14.63 6.57 48.76
CA ASP A 175 13.34 7.25 48.60
C ASP A 175 12.93 7.45 47.13
N THR A 176 13.40 6.58 46.23
CA THR A 176 13.00 6.56 44.81
C THR A 176 11.47 6.44 44.68
N CYS A 177 10.85 7.37 43.96
CA CYS A 177 9.41 7.44 43.77
C CYS A 177 9.07 8.07 42.41
N LEU A 178 8.57 7.24 41.50
CA LEU A 178 8.18 7.57 40.11
C LEU A 178 6.73 7.11 39.86
N PRO A 179 5.73 7.76 40.50
CA PRO A 179 4.35 7.26 40.60
C PRO A 179 3.60 7.13 39.28
N VAL A 180 3.97 7.88 38.23
CA VAL A 180 3.26 7.92 36.94
C VAL A 180 4.04 7.30 35.78
N LEU A 181 5.22 6.72 36.06
CA LEU A 181 6.10 6.15 35.03
C LEU A 181 5.47 4.89 34.44
N LYS A 182 5.22 4.90 33.12
CA LYS A 182 4.66 3.79 32.35
C LYS A 182 5.69 3.05 31.50
N ILE A 183 6.72 3.73 31.00
CA ILE A 183 7.72 3.15 30.10
C ILE A 183 9.12 3.41 30.64
N LEU A 184 9.90 2.34 30.84
CA LEU A 184 11.30 2.41 31.25
C LEU A 184 12.18 1.66 30.25
N VAL A 185 13.17 2.33 29.68
CA VAL A 185 14.14 1.76 28.74
C VAL A 185 15.55 2.01 29.25
N LEU A 186 16.34 0.94 29.37
CA LEU A 186 17.74 0.97 29.81
C LEU A 186 18.59 0.35 28.71
N ASP A 187 19.40 1.16 28.02
CA ASP A 187 20.31 0.70 26.96
C ASP A 187 21.78 0.85 27.41
N SER A 188 22.45 -0.26 27.65
CA SER A 188 23.89 -0.33 27.92
C SER A 188 24.31 0.52 29.13
N ILE A 189 23.64 0.29 30.26
CA ILE A 189 23.82 0.99 31.54
C ILE A 189 24.27 0.03 32.63
N TRP A 190 25.22 0.45 33.45
CA TRP A 190 25.56 -0.25 34.68
C TRP A 190 24.71 0.24 35.87
N PHE A 191 24.18 -0.67 36.70
CA PHE A 191 23.44 -0.33 37.92
C PHE A 191 23.51 -1.44 38.99
N ASP A 192 23.22 -1.08 40.25
CA ASP A 192 23.14 -2.04 41.36
C ASP A 192 21.95 -3.00 41.22
N ARG A 193 22.25 -4.30 41.24
CA ARG A 193 21.30 -5.38 40.91
C ARG A 193 20.25 -5.64 41.97
N ILE A 194 20.57 -5.39 43.24
CA ILE A 194 19.66 -5.63 44.36
C ILE A 194 18.69 -4.46 44.45
N LYS A 195 19.21 -3.24 44.32
CA LYS A 195 18.42 -2.03 44.41
C LYS A 195 17.56 -1.78 43.18
N PHE A 196 17.88 -2.38 42.04
CA PHE A 196 17.02 -2.29 40.86
C PHE A 196 15.57 -2.72 41.15
N SER A 197 15.36 -3.92 41.68
CA SER A 197 13.99 -4.35 42.03
C SER A 197 13.45 -3.70 43.29
N ASN A 198 14.25 -3.74 44.37
CA ASN A 198 13.74 -3.37 45.69
C ASN A 198 13.58 -1.85 45.89
N VAL A 199 14.20 -1.04 45.04
CA VAL A 199 14.17 0.42 45.13
C VAL A 199 13.61 1.04 43.85
N LEU A 200 14.17 0.76 42.67
CA LEU A 200 13.71 1.40 41.43
C LEU A 200 12.33 0.89 40.98
N LEU A 201 12.15 -0.42 40.78
CA LEU A 201 10.87 -0.97 40.35
C LEU A 201 9.79 -0.80 41.42
N ALA A 202 10.13 -0.99 42.69
CA ALA A 202 9.23 -0.71 43.82
C ALA A 202 8.74 0.75 43.84
N GLY A 203 9.59 1.68 43.39
CA GLY A 203 9.26 3.10 43.24
C GLY A 203 8.42 3.44 42.01
N CYS A 204 8.16 2.50 41.08
CA CYS A 204 7.44 2.73 39.82
C CYS A 204 6.09 1.98 39.77
N PRO A 205 5.06 2.41 40.53
CA PRO A 205 3.81 1.66 40.68
C PRO A 205 2.89 1.64 39.45
N ALA A 206 3.19 2.41 38.38
CA ALA A 206 2.39 2.48 37.16
C ALA A 206 3.10 1.90 35.92
N LEU A 207 4.24 1.23 36.09
CA LEU A 207 5.11 0.79 34.99
C LEU A 207 4.45 -0.31 34.16
N GLU A 208 4.23 -0.09 32.87
CA GLU A 208 3.60 -1.03 31.93
C GLU A 208 4.63 -1.67 30.97
N ASP A 209 5.63 -0.92 30.51
CA ASP A 209 6.65 -1.41 29.57
C ASP A 209 8.07 -1.25 30.14
N LEU A 210 8.82 -2.34 30.22
CA LEU A 210 10.21 -2.37 30.68
C LEU A 210 11.12 -2.97 29.59
N THR A 211 12.13 -2.22 29.17
CA THR A 211 13.16 -2.68 28.22
C THR A 211 14.55 -2.52 28.84
N ILE A 212 15.34 -3.59 28.82
CA ILE A 212 16.72 -3.66 29.29
C ILE A 212 17.55 -4.24 28.14
N ASP A 213 18.28 -3.41 27.41
CA ASP A 213 19.17 -3.82 26.32
C ASP A 213 20.62 -3.58 26.75
N GLN A 214 21.45 -4.60 26.84
CA GLN A 214 22.80 -4.52 27.41
C GLN A 214 23.81 -5.10 26.43
N LYS A 215 24.40 -4.22 25.62
CA LYS A 215 25.39 -4.60 24.59
C LYS A 215 26.82 -4.36 25.04
N SER A 216 27.04 -3.36 25.90
CA SER A 216 28.38 -2.85 26.20
C SER A 216 28.78 -2.92 27.68
N PHE A 217 27.86 -3.25 28.61
CA PHE A 217 28.14 -3.32 30.04
C PHE A 217 27.57 -4.57 30.72
N PRO A 218 28.19 -4.97 31.85
CA PRO A 218 27.63 -5.96 32.75
C PRO A 218 26.59 -5.33 33.69
N GLY A 219 25.30 -5.45 33.36
CA GLY A 219 24.23 -4.77 34.11
C GLY A 219 22.87 -5.47 34.12
N LEU A 220 22.82 -6.80 34.26
CA LEU A 220 21.53 -7.51 34.36
C LEU A 220 21.01 -7.54 35.82
N PRO A 221 19.73 -7.22 36.10
CA PRO A 221 19.17 -7.37 37.44
C PRO A 221 19.08 -8.85 37.85
N ASN A 222 19.31 -9.12 39.13
CA ASN A 222 19.14 -10.46 39.70
C ASN A 222 17.66 -10.79 39.96
N VAL A 223 16.83 -9.78 40.15
CA VAL A 223 15.38 -9.89 40.37
C VAL A 223 14.72 -8.80 39.54
N VAL A 224 13.61 -9.12 38.88
CA VAL A 224 12.66 -8.18 38.26
C VAL A 224 11.29 -8.53 38.84
N SER A 225 10.81 -7.75 39.80
CA SER A 225 9.48 -7.93 40.40
C SER A 225 8.62 -6.69 40.16
N SER A 226 7.48 -6.85 39.51
CA SER A 226 6.49 -5.79 39.31
C SER A 226 5.12 -6.34 38.90
N LYS A 227 4.06 -5.89 39.58
CA LYS A 227 2.68 -6.28 39.27
C LYS A 227 2.06 -5.52 38.11
N THR A 228 2.67 -4.44 37.63
CA THR A 228 2.04 -3.57 36.61
C THR A 228 2.59 -3.77 35.21
N VAL A 229 3.79 -4.37 35.08
CA VAL A 229 4.46 -4.55 33.80
C VAL A 229 3.69 -5.54 32.93
N LYS A 230 3.33 -5.09 31.71
CA LYS A 230 2.64 -5.82 30.65
C LYS A 230 3.59 -6.24 29.51
N SER A 231 4.68 -5.49 29.27
CA SER A 231 5.70 -5.84 28.28
C SER A 231 7.10 -5.79 28.88
N LEU A 232 7.88 -6.86 28.68
CA LEU A 232 9.25 -6.98 29.19
C LEU A 232 10.18 -7.42 28.08
N SER A 233 11.22 -6.62 27.84
CA SER A 233 12.30 -6.94 26.92
C SER A 233 13.63 -6.93 27.66
N ILE A 234 14.36 -8.04 27.62
CA ILE A 234 15.68 -8.19 28.22
C ILE A 234 16.61 -8.73 27.14
N VAL A 235 17.59 -7.95 26.73
CA VAL A 235 18.62 -8.29 25.75
C VAL A 235 19.99 -8.11 26.41
N TYR A 236 20.86 -9.11 26.36
CA TYR A 236 22.18 -9.08 26.98
C TYR A 236 23.20 -9.86 26.13
N LYS A 237 24.25 -9.18 25.66
CA LYS A 237 25.26 -9.74 24.73
C LYS A 237 26.73 -9.55 25.17
N TYR A 238 26.97 -9.15 26.42
CA TYR A 238 28.32 -8.82 26.92
C TYR A 238 28.98 -10.01 27.66
N SER A 239 30.13 -10.50 27.19
CA SER A 239 30.71 -11.80 27.62
C SER A 239 31.77 -11.74 28.73
N ALA A 240 32.11 -10.58 29.28
CA ALA A 240 33.41 -10.40 29.95
C ALA A 240 33.52 -10.73 31.46
N ASP A 241 32.51 -11.30 32.15
CA ASP A 241 32.63 -11.45 33.62
C ASP A 241 31.72 -12.50 34.32
N PHE A 242 32.34 -13.48 34.98
CA PHE A 242 31.78 -14.81 35.26
C PHE A 242 30.86 -14.93 36.50
N ASP A 243 31.09 -14.16 37.57
CA ASP A 243 30.32 -14.35 38.82
C ASP A 243 28.88 -13.80 38.75
N TRP A 244 28.60 -13.11 37.65
CA TRP A 244 27.39 -12.32 37.42
C TRP A 244 26.26 -13.08 36.72
N PHE A 245 26.47 -14.36 36.39
CA PHE A 245 25.55 -15.20 35.61
C PHE A 245 24.76 -16.23 36.43
N ARG A 246 24.91 -16.24 37.75
CA ARG A 246 24.41 -17.33 38.59
C ARG A 246 22.89 -17.38 38.72
N THR A 247 22.20 -16.26 39.00
CA THR A 247 20.75 -16.32 39.29
C THR A 247 19.94 -15.15 38.75
N VAL A 248 18.71 -15.41 38.31
CA VAL A 248 17.72 -14.38 37.94
C VAL A 248 16.33 -14.75 38.49
N ALA A 249 15.49 -13.76 38.82
CA ALA A 249 14.10 -13.94 39.25
C ALA A 249 13.18 -13.00 38.47
N LEU A 250 12.03 -13.49 38.03
CA LEU A 250 11.06 -12.74 37.20
C LEU A 250 9.65 -12.84 37.80
N ASP A 251 9.29 -11.94 38.70
CA ASP A 251 7.98 -11.91 39.37
C ASP A 251 7.09 -10.81 38.79
N THR A 252 6.50 -11.08 37.63
CA THR A 252 5.67 -10.14 36.88
C THR A 252 4.35 -10.80 36.44
N PRO A 253 3.36 -10.98 37.34
CA PRO A 253 2.19 -11.82 37.08
C PRO A 253 1.26 -11.31 35.96
N ASN A 254 1.26 -10.00 35.69
CA ASN A 254 0.43 -9.34 34.66
C ASN A 254 1.16 -9.14 33.32
N LEU A 255 2.33 -9.76 33.15
CA LEU A 255 3.12 -9.67 31.92
C LEU A 255 2.37 -10.34 30.77
N VAL A 256 2.25 -9.69 29.61
CA VAL A 256 1.58 -10.19 28.40
C VAL A 256 2.60 -10.59 27.33
N THR A 257 3.69 -9.82 27.16
CA THR A 257 4.73 -10.07 26.15
C THR A 257 6.12 -10.10 26.79
N LEU A 258 6.92 -11.10 26.43
CA LEU A 258 8.30 -11.28 26.88
C LEU A 258 9.25 -11.45 25.68
N LEU A 259 10.30 -10.64 25.63
CA LEU A 259 11.50 -10.88 24.83
C LEU A 259 12.66 -11.12 25.79
N TYR A 260 13.28 -12.29 25.75
CA TYR A 260 14.39 -12.65 26.64
C TYR A 260 15.56 -13.22 25.84
N SER A 261 16.52 -12.36 25.50
CA SER A 261 17.72 -12.66 24.71
C SER A 261 18.97 -12.52 25.59
N THR A 262 19.42 -13.59 26.25
CA THR A 262 20.55 -13.51 27.21
C THR A 262 21.30 -14.85 27.35
N TYR A 263 22.44 -14.88 28.04
CA TYR A 263 23.07 -16.14 28.44
C TYR A 263 22.24 -16.93 29.47
N ALA A 264 22.25 -18.26 29.33
CA ALA A 264 21.59 -19.18 30.24
C ALA A 264 22.12 -19.06 31.69
N ARG A 265 21.22 -19.04 32.67
CA ARG A 265 21.58 -18.87 34.08
C ARG A 265 21.64 -20.20 34.82
N HIS A 266 22.44 -20.26 35.88
CA HIS A 266 22.53 -21.44 36.76
C HIS A 266 21.20 -21.68 37.52
N ARG A 267 20.48 -20.62 37.92
CA ARG A 267 19.19 -20.78 38.62
C ARG A 267 18.21 -19.65 38.31
N TYR A 268 17.00 -20.00 37.89
CA TYR A 268 15.89 -19.05 37.75
C TYR A 268 15.01 -19.15 39.00
N ARG A 269 15.13 -18.20 39.94
CA ARG A 269 14.42 -18.23 41.22
C ARG A 269 13.08 -17.52 41.07
N HIS A 270 11.96 -18.14 41.44
CA HIS A 270 10.66 -17.45 41.56
C HIS A 270 10.22 -16.69 40.28
N CYS A 271 9.99 -17.43 39.20
CA CYS A 271 9.48 -16.88 37.94
C CYS A 271 7.94 -16.97 37.90
N ASN A 272 7.26 -15.87 38.19
CA ASN A 272 5.81 -15.74 38.19
C ASN A 272 5.34 -14.91 36.99
N LEU A 273 4.88 -15.59 35.94
CA LEU A 273 4.50 -15.01 34.64
C LEU A 273 3.11 -15.50 34.20
N GLU A 274 2.14 -15.52 35.12
CA GLU A 274 0.84 -16.18 34.92
C GLU A 274 0.04 -15.68 33.71
N SER A 275 0.06 -14.37 33.43
CA SER A 275 -0.68 -13.73 32.33
C SER A 275 0.03 -13.75 30.98
N LEU A 276 1.21 -14.38 30.88
CA LEU A 276 2.06 -14.29 29.69
C LEU A 276 1.40 -14.95 28.47
N VAL A 277 1.25 -14.18 27.39
CA VAL A 277 0.62 -14.61 26.13
C VAL A 277 1.67 -14.90 25.06
N ASN A 278 2.66 -14.03 24.90
CA ASN A 278 3.68 -14.14 23.87
C ASN A 278 5.09 -14.15 24.48
N ALA A 279 5.92 -15.11 24.09
CA ALA A 279 7.31 -15.19 24.54
C ALA A 279 8.27 -15.43 23.37
N THR A 280 9.36 -14.67 23.31
CA THR A 280 10.51 -14.92 22.45
C THR A 280 11.74 -15.16 23.31
N LEU A 281 12.35 -16.34 23.18
CA LEU A 281 13.53 -16.74 23.93
C LEU A 281 14.72 -16.90 22.99
N ASP A 282 15.83 -16.24 23.34
CA ASP A 282 17.12 -16.33 22.65
C ASP A 282 18.22 -16.55 23.70
N LEU A 283 18.52 -17.82 24.01
CA LEU A 283 19.42 -18.19 25.09
C LEU A 283 20.76 -18.66 24.54
N HIS A 284 21.88 -18.21 25.12
CA HIS A 284 23.22 -18.60 24.68
C HIS A 284 23.98 -19.30 25.81
N PHE A 285 24.89 -20.23 25.46
CA PHE A 285 25.91 -20.71 26.40
C PHE A 285 26.96 -19.63 26.64
N LEU A 286 27.54 -19.59 27.85
CA LEU A 286 28.63 -18.67 28.14
C LEU A 286 29.94 -19.29 27.63
N GLU A 287 30.64 -18.60 26.74
CA GLU A 287 31.96 -19.02 26.23
C GLU A 287 33.02 -18.82 27.34
N ASN A 288 33.89 -19.82 27.57
CA ASN A 288 35.02 -19.81 28.52
C ASN A 288 34.70 -19.90 30.03
N CYS A 289 33.67 -20.62 30.48
CA CYS A 289 33.46 -20.90 31.91
C CYS A 289 34.45 -21.92 32.48
N ASP A 290 34.96 -21.69 33.70
CA ASP A 290 35.54 -22.72 34.56
C ASP A 290 34.58 -23.93 34.69
N GLU A 291 35.12 -25.14 34.82
CA GLU A 291 34.43 -26.45 34.79
C GLU A 291 33.22 -26.61 35.77
N ALA A 292 32.94 -25.62 36.63
CA ALA A 292 31.89 -25.65 37.65
C ALA A 292 30.58 -24.88 37.32
N PHE A 293 30.42 -24.25 36.15
CA PHE A 293 29.20 -23.50 35.80
C PHE A 293 28.23 -24.34 34.94
N GLU A 294 27.18 -24.89 35.55
CA GLU A 294 26.16 -25.68 34.83
C GLU A 294 24.79 -24.96 34.81
N PRO A 295 24.36 -24.39 33.66
CA PRO A 295 23.07 -23.69 33.56
C PRO A 295 21.85 -24.61 33.78
N ASN A 296 20.76 -24.07 34.34
CA ASN A 296 19.49 -24.77 34.48
C ASN A 296 18.31 -23.83 34.18
N VAL A 297 17.56 -24.11 33.11
CA VAL A 297 16.46 -23.28 32.60
C VAL A 297 15.07 -23.80 32.98
N THR A 298 14.97 -24.87 33.77
CA THR A 298 13.69 -25.55 34.07
C THR A 298 12.64 -24.58 34.62
N ASP A 299 12.99 -23.76 35.61
CA ASP A 299 12.06 -22.83 36.25
C ASP A 299 11.61 -21.70 35.28
N LEU A 300 12.45 -21.30 34.33
CA LEU A 300 12.08 -20.36 33.26
C LEU A 300 11.03 -20.99 32.33
N MET A 301 11.25 -22.24 31.92
CA MET A 301 10.30 -22.95 31.07
C MET A 301 8.95 -23.12 31.79
N ILE A 302 8.96 -23.47 33.08
CA ILE A 302 7.74 -23.58 33.90
C ILE A 302 6.98 -22.25 33.92
N ALA A 303 7.68 -21.12 34.01
CA ALA A 303 7.05 -19.81 34.03
C ALA A 303 6.38 -19.44 32.70
N VAL A 304 6.99 -19.79 31.56
CA VAL A 304 6.43 -19.48 30.23
C VAL A 304 5.39 -20.49 29.75
N ARG A 305 4.99 -21.48 30.57
CA ARG A 305 4.10 -22.59 30.15
C ARG A 305 2.71 -22.17 29.64
N ASN A 306 2.22 -20.99 30.00
CA ASN A 306 0.85 -20.54 29.72
C ASN A 306 0.72 -19.74 28.41
N VAL A 307 1.82 -19.51 27.68
CA VAL A 307 1.85 -18.71 26.44
C VAL A 307 0.98 -19.30 25.33
N GLN A 308 0.45 -18.43 24.47
CA GLN A 308 -0.21 -18.77 23.21
C GLN A 308 0.77 -18.81 22.04
N MET A 309 1.80 -17.97 22.06
CA MET A 309 2.87 -17.96 21.06
C MET A 309 4.25 -18.04 21.72
N LEU A 310 5.04 -19.02 21.29
CA LEU A 310 6.43 -19.21 21.73
C LEU A 310 7.36 -19.19 20.51
N HIS A 311 8.39 -18.36 20.57
CA HIS A 311 9.44 -18.30 19.57
C HIS A 311 10.79 -18.65 20.22
N LEU A 312 11.46 -19.67 19.69
CA LEU A 312 12.77 -20.15 20.15
C LEU A 312 13.80 -20.01 19.02
N THR A 313 14.89 -19.28 19.26
CA THR A 313 16.03 -19.20 18.33
C THR A 313 16.89 -20.48 18.34
N SER A 314 17.82 -20.62 17.40
CA SER A 314 18.76 -21.75 17.33
C SER A 314 19.53 -21.95 18.63
N SER A 315 20.05 -20.85 19.19
CA SER A 315 20.82 -20.91 20.42
C SER A 315 19.93 -21.31 21.60
N ALA A 316 18.69 -20.78 21.65
CA ALA A 316 17.75 -21.11 22.71
C ALA A 316 17.35 -22.58 22.71
N THR A 317 17.06 -23.16 21.55
CA THR A 317 16.68 -24.58 21.46
C THR A 317 17.80 -25.50 21.92
N GLU A 318 19.05 -25.17 21.56
CA GLU A 318 20.22 -25.91 22.03
C GLU A 318 20.37 -25.82 23.55
N VAL A 319 20.39 -24.60 24.11
CA VAL A 319 20.48 -24.39 25.56
C VAL A 319 19.37 -25.12 26.31
N ILE A 320 18.11 -24.98 25.88
CA ILE A 320 16.98 -25.60 26.59
C ILE A 320 17.07 -27.12 26.52
N SER A 321 17.49 -27.68 25.37
CA SER A 321 17.66 -29.13 25.20
C SER A 321 18.68 -29.75 26.16
N GLN A 322 19.69 -28.98 26.58
CA GLN A 322 20.75 -29.44 27.47
C GLN A 322 20.52 -29.07 28.94
N CYS A 323 19.91 -27.90 29.19
CA CYS A 323 19.86 -27.29 30.51
C CYS A 323 18.48 -27.39 31.19
N CYS A 324 17.47 -28.00 30.58
CA CYS A 324 16.17 -28.22 31.21
C CYS A 324 16.14 -29.51 32.06
N LYS A 325 16.85 -29.49 33.19
CA LYS A 325 17.13 -30.69 34.01
C LYS A 325 15.91 -31.31 34.71
N GLY A 326 14.85 -30.55 34.98
CA GLY A 326 13.64 -31.04 35.66
C GLY A 326 12.51 -31.51 34.73
N GLY A 327 12.79 -31.65 33.43
CA GLY A 327 11.79 -31.95 32.42
C GLY A 327 11.06 -30.70 31.91
N LEU A 328 10.48 -30.82 30.72
CA LEU A 328 9.77 -29.73 30.06
C LEU A 328 8.34 -29.63 30.63
N PRO A 329 7.79 -28.42 30.88
CA PRO A 329 6.41 -28.29 31.38
C PRO A 329 5.37 -28.49 30.27
N MET A 330 4.13 -28.79 30.66
CA MET A 330 2.99 -28.87 29.74
C MET A 330 2.49 -27.48 29.30
N PHE A 331 2.60 -27.19 28.01
CA PHE A 331 2.13 -25.99 27.33
C PHE A 331 0.68 -26.13 26.84
N LYS A 332 -0.29 -26.13 27.77
CA LYS A 332 -1.72 -26.35 27.43
C LYS A 332 -2.33 -25.26 26.55
N ASN A 333 -1.82 -24.03 26.60
CA ASN A 333 -2.37 -22.87 25.90
C ASN A 333 -1.61 -22.52 24.61
N LEU A 334 -0.49 -23.20 24.33
CA LEU A 334 0.35 -22.88 23.19
C LEU A 334 -0.36 -23.24 21.88
N LEU A 335 -0.57 -22.23 21.03
CA LEU A 335 -1.22 -22.35 19.73
C LEU A 335 -0.22 -22.23 18.58
N VAL A 336 0.82 -21.40 18.73
CA VAL A 336 1.82 -21.10 17.71
C VAL A 336 3.23 -21.30 18.27
N LEU A 337 4.01 -22.17 17.63
CA LEU A 337 5.42 -22.40 17.95
C LEU A 337 6.29 -22.00 16.75
N VAL A 338 7.26 -21.11 16.96
CA VAL A 338 8.33 -20.82 16.02
C VAL A 338 9.61 -21.47 16.54
N PHE A 339 10.21 -22.32 15.73
CA PHE A 339 11.31 -23.19 16.11
C PHE A 339 12.43 -23.13 15.09
N LEU A 340 13.64 -22.88 15.58
CA LEU A 340 14.89 -22.92 14.83
C LEU A 340 15.85 -23.85 15.57
N GLY A 341 16.40 -24.85 14.90
CA GLY A 341 17.30 -25.83 15.51
C GLY A 341 18.49 -26.16 14.63
N ASN A 342 19.69 -26.20 15.21
CA ASN A 342 20.94 -26.41 14.47
C ASN A 342 21.68 -27.71 14.81
N THR A 343 21.24 -28.48 15.82
CA THR A 343 21.94 -29.70 16.29
C THR A 343 21.05 -30.93 16.26
N ASP A 344 21.65 -32.12 16.15
CA ASP A 344 20.93 -33.39 16.04
C ASP A 344 20.02 -33.64 17.25
N ARG A 345 20.57 -33.47 18.46
CA ARG A 345 19.84 -33.57 19.72
C ARG A 345 18.60 -32.68 19.78
N VAL A 346 18.66 -31.48 19.21
CA VAL A 346 17.52 -30.54 19.20
C VAL A 346 16.38 -31.08 18.34
N TRP A 347 16.69 -31.67 17.20
CA TRP A 347 15.69 -32.22 16.28
C TRP A 347 15.18 -33.61 16.70
N LYS A 348 16.06 -34.52 17.15
CA LYS A 348 15.69 -35.89 17.50
C LYS A 348 15.11 -36.05 18.91
N VAL A 349 15.44 -35.17 19.85
CA VAL A 349 15.02 -35.29 21.26
C VAL A 349 14.13 -34.13 21.67
N PHE A 350 14.57 -32.89 21.44
CA PHE A 350 13.91 -31.72 22.02
C PHE A 350 12.61 -31.32 21.30
N LEU A 351 12.60 -31.28 19.97
CA LEU A 351 11.37 -31.00 19.20
C LEU A 351 10.25 -32.03 19.48
N PRO A 352 10.50 -33.35 19.46
CA PRO A 352 9.51 -34.36 19.86
C PRO A 352 8.93 -34.10 21.25
N LEU A 353 9.80 -33.85 22.23
CA LEU A 353 9.41 -33.58 23.61
C LEU A 353 8.53 -32.32 23.70
N LEU A 354 8.88 -31.25 22.97
CA LEU A 354 8.08 -30.02 22.88
C LEU A 354 6.69 -30.26 22.29
N LEU A 355 6.60 -31.05 21.21
CA LEU A 355 5.32 -31.40 20.59
C LEU A 355 4.43 -32.21 21.53
N GLU A 356 5.01 -33.16 22.27
CA GLU A 356 4.29 -33.97 23.26
C GLU A 356 3.74 -33.13 24.40
N HIS A 357 4.54 -32.16 24.85
CA HIS A 357 4.17 -31.24 25.92
C HIS A 357 3.28 -30.08 25.46
N SER A 358 2.91 -30.00 24.18
CA SER A 358 2.11 -28.92 23.60
C SER A 358 0.81 -29.43 22.94
N PRO A 359 -0.16 -29.96 23.73
CA PRO A 359 -1.29 -30.74 23.23
C PRO A 359 -2.32 -29.96 22.39
N ASN A 360 -2.30 -28.63 22.44
CA ASN A 360 -3.20 -27.76 21.68
C ASN A 360 -2.49 -26.93 20.60
N LEU A 361 -1.22 -27.25 20.30
CA LEU A 361 -0.46 -26.59 19.27
C LEU A 361 -1.15 -26.77 17.92
N THR A 362 -1.48 -25.66 17.25
CA THR A 362 -2.15 -25.66 15.94
C THR A 362 -1.19 -25.30 14.81
N LYS A 363 -0.25 -24.39 15.05
CA LYS A 363 0.69 -23.88 14.05
C LYS A 363 2.12 -24.08 14.48
N LEU A 364 2.89 -24.78 13.64
CA LEU A 364 4.33 -24.97 13.76
C LEU A 364 5.03 -24.21 12.63
N CYS A 365 5.94 -23.31 12.98
CA CYS A 365 6.82 -22.60 12.06
C CYS A 365 8.25 -23.10 12.27
N LEU A 366 8.84 -23.72 11.25
CA LEU A 366 10.24 -24.12 11.21
C LEU A 366 11.03 -23.08 10.42
N GLU A 367 11.94 -22.38 11.09
CA GLU A 367 12.91 -21.51 10.42
C GLU A 367 14.12 -22.37 10.06
N GLY A 368 14.30 -22.68 8.77
CA GLY A 368 15.25 -23.68 8.31
C GLY A 368 14.85 -25.13 8.67
N LEU A 369 15.61 -26.07 8.14
CA LEU A 369 15.48 -27.51 8.40
C LEU A 369 16.86 -28.07 8.71
N TYR A 370 16.92 -29.16 9.46
CA TYR A 370 18.19 -29.80 9.82
C TYR A 370 19.01 -30.22 8.58
N HIS A 371 20.33 -30.04 8.62
CA HIS A 371 21.27 -30.32 7.52
C HIS A 371 22.32 -31.37 7.91
N GLY A 372 21.99 -32.32 8.79
CA GLY A 372 22.91 -33.38 9.24
C GLY A 372 23.64 -34.08 8.09
N THR A 373 24.91 -34.42 8.34
CA THR A 373 25.87 -34.93 7.34
C THR A 373 25.82 -36.43 7.11
N ASP A 374 25.06 -37.20 7.91
CA ASP A 374 24.99 -38.66 7.80
C ASP A 374 23.68 -39.11 7.15
N GLU A 375 23.79 -39.84 6.04
CA GLU A 375 22.71 -40.17 5.11
C GLU A 375 21.71 -41.23 5.63
N ASP A 376 21.93 -41.84 6.80
CA ASP A 376 21.21 -43.05 7.26
C ASP A 376 20.39 -42.94 8.58
N GLU A 377 20.34 -41.79 9.28
CA GLU A 377 19.73 -41.71 10.64
C GLU A 377 18.41 -40.91 10.76
N PHE A 378 17.74 -40.57 9.66
CA PHE A 378 16.58 -39.67 9.70
C PHE A 378 15.31 -40.27 10.34
N ASP A 379 15.18 -41.61 10.44
CA ASP A 379 14.01 -42.28 11.03
C ASP A 379 13.81 -42.03 12.54
N GLU A 380 14.73 -41.30 13.19
CA GLU A 380 14.73 -41.10 14.64
C GLU A 380 13.96 -39.86 15.14
N ILE A 381 13.52 -38.92 14.28
CA ILE A 381 12.69 -37.78 14.75
C ILE A 381 11.29 -38.28 15.12
N HIS A 382 11.08 -38.55 16.40
CA HIS A 382 9.80 -39.03 16.90
C HIS A 382 8.71 -37.94 16.82
N ILE A 383 7.61 -38.19 16.11
CA ILE A 383 6.45 -37.29 16.11
C ILE A 383 5.37 -37.88 17.03
N PRO A 384 5.01 -37.19 18.13
CA PRO A 384 3.99 -37.69 19.05
C PRO A 384 2.63 -37.79 18.35
N ARG A 385 1.94 -38.92 18.52
CA ARG A 385 0.57 -39.12 18.00
C ARG A 385 -0.45 -38.14 18.59
N SER A 386 -0.15 -37.56 19.75
CA SER A 386 -0.97 -36.55 20.44
C SER A 386 -0.94 -35.16 19.78
N ASN A 387 -0.05 -34.93 18.81
CA ASN A 387 0.13 -33.65 18.14
C ASN A 387 -1.10 -33.21 17.33
N LYS A 388 -1.58 -31.98 17.57
CA LYS A 388 -2.76 -31.39 16.89
C LYS A 388 -2.41 -30.32 15.84
N VAL A 389 -1.15 -30.22 15.44
CA VAL A 389 -0.71 -29.20 14.47
C VAL A 389 -1.46 -29.39 13.15
N ASN A 390 -2.18 -28.34 12.76
CA ASN A 390 -2.94 -28.23 11.52
C ASN A 390 -2.25 -27.33 10.48
N MET A 391 -1.24 -26.56 10.85
CA MET A 391 -0.49 -25.72 9.92
C MET A 391 1.01 -25.87 10.17
N LEU A 392 1.74 -26.29 9.14
CA LEU A 392 3.19 -26.32 9.12
C LEU A 392 3.70 -25.25 8.16
N ARG A 393 4.56 -24.36 8.65
CA ARG A 393 5.23 -23.36 7.83
C ARG A 393 6.74 -23.58 7.89
N ILE A 394 7.38 -23.65 6.74
CA ILE A 394 8.83 -23.82 6.61
C ILE A 394 9.36 -22.54 5.97
N ILE A 395 10.31 -21.90 6.63
CA ILE A 395 10.89 -20.62 6.24
C ILE A 395 12.35 -20.87 5.85
N GLN A 396 12.83 -20.28 4.76
CA GLN A 396 14.21 -20.44 4.24
C GLN A 396 14.61 -21.87 3.81
N CYS A 397 13.70 -22.66 3.25
CA CYS A 397 14.03 -23.98 2.69
C CYS A 397 15.05 -23.86 1.53
N GLN A 398 16.15 -24.63 1.57
CA GLN A 398 17.23 -24.63 0.57
C GLN A 398 17.05 -25.64 -0.58
N GLY A 399 16.07 -26.54 -0.42
CA GLY A 399 15.78 -27.66 -1.29
C GLY A 399 16.91 -28.68 -1.42
N THR A 400 17.47 -29.11 -0.30
CA THR A 400 18.37 -30.29 -0.30
C THR A 400 17.55 -31.58 -0.24
N GLU A 401 18.15 -32.71 -0.61
CA GLU A 401 17.49 -34.01 -0.52
C GLU A 401 17.09 -34.33 0.94
N ASN A 402 17.94 -33.96 1.89
CA ASN A 402 17.68 -34.12 3.32
C ASN A 402 16.48 -33.28 3.77
N GLU A 403 16.35 -32.03 3.30
CA GLU A 403 15.17 -31.21 3.60
C GLU A 403 13.88 -31.78 3.02
N LEU A 404 13.93 -32.39 1.82
CA LEU A 404 12.77 -33.06 1.24
C LEU A 404 12.38 -34.33 2.03
N LYS A 405 13.36 -35.12 2.47
CA LYS A 405 13.15 -36.24 3.40
C LYS A 405 12.50 -35.76 4.70
N HIS A 406 12.98 -34.62 5.24
CA HIS A 406 12.42 -34.01 6.45
C HIS A 406 10.95 -33.64 6.29
N ILE A 407 10.62 -32.96 5.21
CA ILE A 407 9.24 -32.59 4.89
C ILE A 407 8.38 -33.84 4.73
N SER A 408 8.86 -34.84 3.99
CA SER A 408 8.15 -36.11 3.75
C SER A 408 7.73 -36.79 5.06
N HIS A 409 8.62 -36.86 6.04
CA HIS A 409 8.31 -37.49 7.32
C HIS A 409 7.34 -36.68 8.18
N PHE A 410 7.45 -35.34 8.20
CA PHE A 410 6.42 -34.52 8.84
C PHE A 410 5.05 -34.74 8.21
N LEU A 411 4.99 -34.82 6.88
CA LEU A 411 3.76 -35.10 6.14
C LEU A 411 3.20 -36.49 6.47
N LEU A 412 4.06 -37.51 6.59
CA LEU A 412 3.68 -38.90 6.90
C LEU A 412 3.30 -39.15 8.36
N LYS A 413 3.78 -38.34 9.31
CA LYS A 413 3.61 -38.62 10.74
C LYS A 413 2.70 -37.60 11.45
N MET A 414 2.41 -36.44 10.86
CA MET A 414 1.48 -35.44 11.43
C MET A 414 0.06 -35.59 10.85
N GLU A 415 -0.76 -36.43 11.49
CA GLU A 415 -2.12 -36.77 11.02
C GLU A 415 -3.14 -35.61 11.05
N CYS A 416 -2.91 -34.57 11.88
CA CYS A 416 -3.81 -33.42 11.98
C CYS A 416 -3.55 -32.30 10.96
N LEU A 417 -2.52 -32.45 10.13
CA LEU A 417 -1.95 -31.37 9.32
C LEU A 417 -2.90 -30.94 8.18
N GLN A 418 -3.28 -29.67 8.13
CA GLN A 418 -4.23 -29.11 7.16
C GLN A 418 -3.63 -28.17 6.11
N LEU A 419 -2.48 -27.57 6.40
CA LEU A 419 -1.82 -26.63 5.50
C LEU A 419 -0.31 -26.77 5.64
N VAL A 420 0.41 -26.88 4.51
CA VAL A 420 1.86 -26.71 4.48
C VAL A 420 2.21 -25.51 3.62
N GLN A 421 2.99 -24.60 4.19
CA GLN A 421 3.56 -23.46 3.49
C GLN A 421 5.08 -23.59 3.47
N VAL A 422 5.68 -23.71 2.28
CA VAL A 422 7.14 -23.75 2.12
C VAL A 422 7.59 -22.46 1.46
N ASN A 423 8.39 -21.69 2.17
CA ASN A 423 9.05 -20.50 1.67
C ASN A 423 10.52 -20.83 1.35
N PHE A 424 10.86 -20.81 0.07
CA PHE A 424 12.24 -21.03 -0.39
C PHE A 424 13.15 -19.86 0.02
N SER A 425 14.42 -20.16 0.29
CA SER A 425 15.45 -19.14 0.50
C SER A 425 15.60 -18.23 -0.72
N GLU A 426 15.89 -16.94 -0.50
CA GLU A 426 16.16 -15.96 -1.56
C GLU A 426 17.39 -16.30 -2.41
N THR A 427 18.26 -17.18 -1.89
CA THR A 427 19.49 -17.64 -2.56
C THR A 427 19.27 -18.71 -3.64
N ILE A 428 18.07 -19.30 -3.77
CA ILE A 428 17.79 -20.37 -4.75
C ILE A 428 17.42 -19.81 -6.13
N VAL A 429 17.99 -20.38 -7.19
CA VAL A 429 17.66 -20.11 -8.60
C VAL A 429 16.26 -20.63 -8.98
N ASP A 430 15.48 -19.87 -9.76
CA ASP A 430 14.07 -20.17 -10.06
C ASP A 430 13.82 -21.53 -10.73
N SER A 431 14.77 -22.05 -11.52
CA SER A 431 14.67 -23.41 -12.10
C SER A 431 14.68 -24.50 -11.04
N LYS A 432 15.52 -24.36 -10.00
CA LYS A 432 15.58 -25.28 -8.88
C LYS A 432 14.31 -25.17 -8.02
N LYS A 433 13.74 -23.97 -7.85
CA LYS A 433 12.44 -23.79 -7.16
C LYS A 433 11.30 -24.57 -7.82
N VAL A 434 11.26 -24.60 -9.16
CA VAL A 434 10.24 -25.38 -9.90
C VAL A 434 10.41 -26.87 -9.66
N GLN A 435 11.63 -27.40 -9.82
CA GLN A 435 11.94 -28.81 -9.58
C GLN A 435 11.59 -29.23 -8.14
N LEU A 436 12.01 -28.44 -7.15
CA LEU A 436 11.70 -28.69 -5.74
C LEU A 436 10.21 -28.63 -5.44
N THR A 437 9.47 -27.75 -6.13
CA THR A 437 8.01 -27.68 -5.99
C THR A 437 7.34 -28.95 -6.54
N GLU A 438 7.85 -29.50 -7.64
CA GLU A 438 7.38 -30.79 -8.17
C GLU A 438 7.73 -31.96 -7.25
N ASP A 439 8.91 -31.96 -6.66
CA ASP A 439 9.35 -33.03 -5.77
C ASP A 439 8.60 -33.00 -4.43
N LEU A 440 8.32 -31.81 -3.91
CA LEU A 440 7.46 -31.62 -2.74
C LEU A 440 6.04 -32.18 -2.96
N MET A 441 5.49 -32.09 -4.18
CA MET A 441 4.16 -32.64 -4.50
C MET A 441 4.10 -34.15 -4.57
N LYS A 442 5.23 -34.81 -4.79
CA LYS A 442 5.32 -36.27 -4.85
C LYS A 442 5.43 -36.88 -3.45
N LEU A 443 5.62 -36.07 -2.40
CA LEU A 443 5.81 -36.56 -1.05
C LEU A 443 4.50 -37.13 -0.49
N PRO A 444 4.55 -38.33 0.11
CA PRO A 444 3.37 -38.95 0.72
C PRO A 444 2.94 -38.19 1.98
N SER A 445 1.64 -38.16 2.29
CA SER A 445 1.14 -37.52 3.53
C SER A 445 0.06 -38.35 4.22
N ALA A 446 0.06 -38.32 5.56
CA ALA A 446 -0.89 -39.03 6.41
C ALA A 446 -2.18 -38.24 6.65
N SER A 447 -2.08 -36.91 6.70
CA SER A 447 -3.27 -36.07 6.70
C SER A 447 -3.71 -35.80 5.29
N SER A 448 -4.85 -36.35 4.99
CA SER A 448 -5.65 -35.94 3.88
C SER A 448 -6.08 -34.48 3.91
N ARG A 449 -6.02 -33.75 5.03
CA ARG A 449 -6.60 -32.40 5.23
C ARG A 449 -5.71 -31.25 4.85
N LEU A 450 -4.51 -31.55 4.30
CA LEU A 450 -3.27 -30.81 3.92
C LEU A 450 -3.10 -29.96 2.59
N THR A 451 -3.40 -28.65 2.51
CA THR A 451 -3.42 -27.95 1.21
C THR A 451 -1.98 -27.53 0.95
N MET A 452 -1.36 -28.06 -0.09
CA MET A 452 -0.11 -27.54 -0.58
C MET A 452 -0.40 -26.52 -1.69
N GLN A 453 0.09 -25.28 -1.56
CA GLN A 453 -0.02 -24.27 -2.62
C GLN A 453 0.87 -24.64 -3.82
N VAL A 454 0.39 -25.53 -4.71
CA VAL A 454 1.14 -26.05 -5.88
C VAL A 454 0.32 -26.05 -7.19
N ILE A 455 -0.74 -25.23 -7.24
CA ILE A 455 -1.65 -25.16 -8.39
C ILE A 455 -0.93 -24.74 -9.70
N SER A 456 0.20 -24.02 -9.64
CA SER A 456 0.94 -23.58 -10.84
C SER A 456 1.61 -24.71 -11.62
N GLY A 457 1.92 -25.84 -10.98
CA GLY A 457 2.52 -27.02 -11.63
C GLY A 457 1.49 -27.98 -12.22
N LEU A 458 0.26 -27.99 -11.70
CA LEU A 458 -0.84 -28.86 -12.16
C LEU A 458 -1.57 -28.32 -13.40
N ILE A 459 -1.39 -27.03 -13.73
CA ILE A 459 -2.14 -26.37 -14.80
C ILE A 459 -1.21 -26.02 -15.96
N GLY A 460 -1.51 -26.57 -17.13
CA GLY A 460 -0.79 -26.39 -18.36
C GLY A 460 -0.74 -24.94 -18.85
N PRO A 461 0.20 -24.61 -19.76
CA PRO A 461 0.50 -23.24 -20.16
C PRO A 461 -0.59 -22.55 -20.98
N ALA A 462 -1.60 -23.27 -21.45
CA ALA A 462 -2.71 -22.76 -22.25
C ALA A 462 -3.83 -22.10 -21.43
N GLN A 463 -3.85 -22.31 -20.11
CA GLN A 463 -4.80 -21.71 -19.19
C GLN A 463 -4.20 -20.49 -18.49
N ALA A 464 -4.86 -19.33 -18.62
CA ALA A 464 -4.34 -18.07 -18.08
C ALA A 464 -5.20 -17.46 -16.96
N SER A 465 -6.38 -18.02 -16.65
CA SER A 465 -7.28 -17.46 -15.65
C SER A 465 -6.98 -17.98 -14.23
N PHE A 466 -7.15 -17.12 -13.23
CA PHE A 466 -7.01 -17.41 -11.79
C PHE A 466 -5.66 -18.01 -11.33
N ILE A 467 -4.62 -17.92 -12.14
CA ILE A 467 -3.27 -18.42 -11.82
C ILE A 467 -2.32 -17.24 -11.58
N PRO A 468 -1.63 -17.17 -10.43
CA PRO A 468 -0.66 -16.12 -10.15
C PRO A 468 0.39 -15.99 -11.26
N GLY A 469 0.67 -14.76 -11.70
CA GLY A 469 1.66 -14.47 -12.73
C GLY A 469 1.19 -14.61 -14.19
N ARG A 470 0.02 -15.21 -14.45
CA ARG A 470 -0.59 -15.29 -15.79
C ARG A 470 -1.62 -14.17 -15.98
N LEU A 471 -1.57 -13.45 -17.09
CA LEU A 471 -2.45 -12.30 -17.35
C LEU A 471 -3.36 -12.55 -18.55
N SER A 472 -4.57 -11.98 -18.54
CA SER A 472 -5.50 -12.03 -19.69
C SER A 472 -4.90 -11.48 -20.98
N THR A 473 -3.97 -10.51 -20.86
CA THR A 473 -3.22 -9.91 -21.96
C THR A 473 -2.44 -10.95 -22.76
N ASP A 474 -2.00 -12.02 -22.12
CA ASP A 474 -1.15 -13.05 -22.73
C ASP A 474 -1.96 -13.82 -23.78
N ASN A 475 -3.17 -14.22 -23.43
CA ASN A 475 -4.12 -14.85 -24.37
C ASN A 475 -4.57 -13.88 -25.47
N ILE A 476 -4.84 -12.61 -25.14
CA ILE A 476 -5.24 -11.59 -26.13
C ILE A 476 -4.16 -11.44 -27.21
N VAL A 477 -2.89 -11.36 -26.82
CA VAL A 477 -1.76 -11.25 -27.75
C VAL A 477 -1.69 -12.46 -28.67
N ILE A 478 -1.82 -13.68 -28.12
CA ILE A 478 -1.81 -14.92 -28.92
C ILE A 478 -2.94 -14.90 -29.97
N VAL A 479 -4.18 -14.62 -29.57
CA VAL A 479 -5.34 -14.59 -30.49
C VAL A 479 -5.13 -13.58 -31.60
N GLN A 480 -4.70 -12.36 -31.26
CA GLN A 480 -4.47 -11.31 -32.26
C GLN A 480 -3.38 -11.71 -33.27
N GLU A 481 -2.30 -12.35 -32.80
CA GLU A 481 -1.25 -12.85 -33.68
C GLU A 481 -1.70 -14.02 -34.56
N VAL A 482 -2.54 -14.92 -34.04
CA VAL A 482 -3.10 -16.05 -34.79
C VAL A 482 -4.04 -15.54 -35.88
N VAL A 483 -5.00 -14.67 -35.54
CA VAL A 483 -5.96 -14.09 -36.49
C VAL A 483 -5.24 -13.32 -37.59
N HIS A 484 -4.22 -12.52 -37.25
CA HIS A 484 -3.39 -11.83 -38.25
C HIS A 484 -2.68 -12.81 -39.21
N SER A 485 -2.11 -13.90 -38.68
CA SER A 485 -1.47 -14.92 -39.52
C SER A 485 -2.47 -15.65 -40.41
N MET A 486 -3.65 -15.99 -39.90
CA MET A 486 -4.71 -16.67 -40.66
C MET A 486 -5.15 -15.84 -41.88
N ARG A 487 -5.21 -14.51 -41.76
CA ARG A 487 -5.54 -13.63 -42.91
C ARG A 487 -4.45 -13.57 -43.96
N LYS A 488 -3.18 -13.62 -43.56
CA LYS A 488 -2.06 -13.46 -44.50
C LYS A 488 -1.60 -14.76 -45.16
N LYS A 489 -2.02 -15.91 -44.66
CA LYS A 489 -1.64 -17.21 -45.24
C LYS A 489 -2.30 -17.38 -46.61
N LYS A 490 -1.47 -17.56 -47.65
CA LYS A 490 -1.88 -17.83 -49.04
C LYS A 490 -1.56 -19.26 -49.50
N GLY A 491 -1.33 -20.18 -48.56
CA GLY A 491 -0.95 -21.57 -48.87
C GLY A 491 -2.17 -22.45 -49.21
N LYS A 492 -1.93 -23.69 -49.63
CA LYS A 492 -2.98 -24.69 -49.91
C LYS A 492 -3.79 -25.11 -48.66
N LYS A 493 -3.21 -24.98 -47.46
CA LYS A 493 -3.84 -25.37 -46.19
C LYS A 493 -4.61 -24.22 -45.54
N GLY A 494 -5.92 -24.40 -45.39
CA GLY A 494 -6.79 -23.49 -44.63
C GLY A 494 -6.77 -23.75 -43.12
N TRP A 495 -7.21 -22.77 -42.34
CA TRP A 495 -7.24 -22.80 -40.87
C TRP A 495 -8.58 -22.31 -40.35
N MET A 496 -9.00 -22.84 -39.21
CA MET A 496 -10.20 -22.41 -38.49
C MET A 496 -9.88 -22.11 -37.03
N LEU A 497 -10.57 -21.11 -36.50
CA LEU A 497 -10.55 -20.68 -35.11
C LEU A 497 -11.98 -20.77 -34.59
N LEU A 498 -12.19 -21.50 -33.51
CA LEU A 498 -13.49 -21.62 -32.86
C LEU A 498 -13.46 -20.86 -31.55
N LYS A 499 -14.36 -19.89 -31.39
CA LYS A 499 -14.64 -19.27 -30.11
C LYS A 499 -15.85 -19.99 -29.51
N LEU A 500 -15.64 -20.69 -28.40
CA LEU A 500 -16.68 -21.46 -27.72
C LEU A 500 -17.12 -20.76 -26.44
N ASP A 501 -18.40 -20.89 -26.14
CA ASP A 501 -19.04 -20.37 -24.92
C ASP A 501 -19.70 -21.55 -24.19
N LEU A 502 -19.49 -21.66 -22.88
CA LEU A 502 -20.09 -22.71 -22.05
C LEU A 502 -21.36 -22.20 -21.37
N GLU A 503 -22.45 -22.97 -21.44
CA GLU A 503 -23.72 -22.62 -20.81
C GLU A 503 -23.62 -22.73 -19.28
N LYS A 504 -23.74 -21.60 -18.55
CA LYS A 504 -23.74 -21.59 -17.07
C LYS A 504 -22.54 -22.38 -16.50
N ALA A 505 -21.33 -22.00 -16.88
CA ALA A 505 -20.12 -22.79 -16.69
C ALA A 505 -19.88 -23.26 -15.24
N TYR A 506 -20.13 -22.44 -14.23
CA TYR A 506 -20.00 -22.86 -12.83
C TYR A 506 -21.13 -23.82 -12.41
N ASP A 507 -22.36 -23.54 -12.81
CA ASP A 507 -23.56 -24.22 -12.30
C ASP A 507 -23.76 -25.64 -12.89
N ARG A 508 -23.04 -25.98 -13.96
CA ARG A 508 -23.21 -27.26 -14.68
C ARG A 508 -22.23 -28.37 -14.30
N ILE A 509 -21.12 -28.03 -13.63
CA ILE A 509 -20.09 -29.02 -13.28
C ILE A 509 -20.70 -30.12 -12.42
N ARG A 510 -20.63 -31.36 -12.89
CA ARG A 510 -21.02 -32.53 -12.10
C ARG A 510 -20.00 -32.79 -10.99
N TRP A 511 -20.51 -33.15 -9.83
CA TRP A 511 -19.69 -33.41 -8.65
C TRP A 511 -18.87 -34.68 -8.75
N ASP A 512 -19.39 -35.75 -9.37
CA ASP A 512 -18.63 -36.97 -9.62
C ASP A 512 -17.43 -36.74 -10.56
N PHE A 513 -17.60 -35.87 -11.56
CA PHE A 513 -16.49 -35.46 -12.42
C PHE A 513 -15.44 -34.60 -11.70
N LEU A 514 -15.88 -33.69 -10.83
CA LEU A 514 -14.97 -32.91 -10.00
C LEU A 514 -14.16 -33.84 -9.08
N GLU A 515 -14.82 -34.82 -8.47
CA GLU A 515 -14.21 -35.81 -7.61
C GLU A 515 -13.14 -36.64 -8.38
N ASP A 516 -13.48 -37.16 -9.56
CA ASP A 516 -12.52 -37.82 -10.46
C ASP A 516 -11.34 -36.91 -10.84
N THR A 517 -11.61 -35.63 -11.08
CA THR A 517 -10.57 -34.64 -11.42
C THR A 517 -9.60 -34.41 -10.26
N LEU A 518 -10.10 -34.36 -9.02
CA LEU A 518 -9.26 -34.24 -7.83
C LEU A 518 -8.38 -35.49 -7.66
N VAL A 519 -8.95 -36.69 -7.84
CA VAL A 519 -8.18 -37.94 -7.80
C VAL A 519 -7.10 -37.96 -8.88
N ALA A 520 -7.44 -37.60 -10.11
CA ALA A 520 -6.50 -37.57 -11.23
C ALA A 520 -5.39 -36.51 -11.06
N ALA A 521 -5.66 -35.43 -10.34
CA ALA A 521 -4.67 -34.41 -10.00
C ALA A 521 -3.76 -34.82 -8.82
N GLY A 522 -3.94 -36.02 -8.27
CA GLY A 522 -3.12 -36.58 -7.18
C GLY A 522 -3.56 -36.19 -5.77
N PHE A 523 -4.78 -35.65 -5.61
CA PHE A 523 -5.29 -35.32 -4.28
C PHE A 523 -5.62 -36.59 -3.48
N LEU A 524 -5.15 -36.65 -2.24
CA LEU A 524 -5.37 -37.79 -1.35
C LEU A 524 -6.86 -37.97 -0.99
N GLY A 525 -7.22 -39.20 -0.59
CA GLY A 525 -8.61 -39.61 -0.37
C GLY A 525 -9.41 -38.62 0.49
N ASN A 526 -8.93 -38.28 1.69
CA ASN A 526 -9.73 -37.35 2.51
C ASN A 526 -9.61 -35.87 2.07
N TRP A 527 -8.61 -35.48 1.27
CA TRP A 527 -8.48 -34.13 0.66
C TRP A 527 -9.66 -33.82 -0.23
N LYS A 528 -9.87 -34.78 -1.12
CA LYS A 528 -11.04 -34.89 -1.96
C LYS A 528 -12.31 -34.85 -1.10
N ASP A 529 -12.38 -35.60 -0.01
CA ASP A 529 -13.58 -35.62 0.85
C ASP A 529 -13.94 -34.26 1.47
N TRP A 530 -13.00 -33.42 1.96
CA TRP A 530 -13.41 -32.08 2.44
C TRP A 530 -13.73 -31.10 1.34
N ILE A 531 -12.99 -31.11 0.23
CA ILE A 531 -13.34 -30.28 -0.91
C ILE A 531 -14.77 -30.63 -1.35
N MET A 532 -15.08 -31.93 -1.45
CA MET A 532 -16.42 -32.40 -1.78
C MET A 532 -17.44 -32.05 -0.70
N LYS A 533 -17.12 -32.09 0.60
CA LYS A 533 -18.04 -31.60 1.66
C LYS A 533 -18.33 -30.10 1.55
N CYS A 534 -17.34 -29.28 1.19
CA CYS A 534 -17.53 -27.84 0.98
C CYS A 534 -18.41 -27.55 -0.26
N VAL A 535 -18.27 -28.37 -1.31
CA VAL A 535 -19.06 -28.23 -2.54
C VAL A 535 -20.49 -28.75 -2.37
N THR A 536 -20.68 -29.87 -1.67
CA THR A 536 -21.97 -30.58 -1.57
C THR A 536 -22.80 -30.23 -0.33
N GLY A 537 -22.16 -29.74 0.74
CA GLY A 537 -22.81 -29.47 2.03
C GLY A 537 -23.75 -28.26 2.09
N PRO A 538 -23.48 -27.12 1.42
CA PRO A 538 -24.31 -25.92 1.57
C PRO A 538 -25.72 -26.06 0.97
N ALA A 539 -26.75 -25.72 1.75
CA ALA A 539 -28.11 -25.49 1.25
C ALA A 539 -28.26 -24.06 0.72
N MET A 540 -29.01 -23.89 -0.37
CA MET A 540 -29.28 -22.59 -0.99
C MET A 540 -30.74 -22.18 -0.77
N THR A 541 -30.95 -20.89 -0.59
CA THR A 541 -32.29 -20.30 -0.49
C THR A 541 -32.37 -19.16 -1.49
N LEU A 542 -33.39 -19.17 -2.35
CA LEU A 542 -33.65 -18.06 -3.27
C LEU A 542 -34.37 -16.95 -2.50
N LEU A 543 -33.93 -15.70 -2.70
CA LEU A 543 -34.69 -14.54 -2.29
C LEU A 543 -35.50 -14.08 -3.49
N TRP A 544 -36.80 -14.35 -3.49
CA TRP A 544 -37.71 -13.99 -4.57
C TRP A 544 -38.70 -12.94 -4.07
N ASN A 545 -38.71 -11.76 -4.69
CA ASN A 545 -39.54 -10.62 -4.28
C ASN A 545 -39.43 -10.24 -2.78
N GLY A 546 -38.22 -10.36 -2.21
CA GLY A 546 -37.98 -10.05 -0.79
C GLY A 546 -38.26 -11.22 0.17
N GLU A 547 -38.92 -12.28 -0.26
CA GLU A 547 -39.20 -13.46 0.56
C GLU A 547 -38.19 -14.58 0.30
N LYS A 548 -37.77 -15.25 1.38
CA LYS A 548 -36.90 -16.42 1.30
C LYS A 548 -37.76 -17.63 0.91
N ALA A 549 -37.44 -18.24 -0.23
CA ALA A 549 -38.01 -19.52 -0.64
C ALA A 549 -37.54 -20.66 0.29
N GLU A 550 -38.12 -21.85 0.13
CA GLU A 550 -37.63 -23.02 0.85
C GLU A 550 -36.17 -23.33 0.49
N PRO A 551 -35.34 -23.77 1.47
CA PRO A 551 -33.97 -24.16 1.19
C PRO A 551 -33.94 -25.41 0.30
N PHE A 552 -33.20 -25.36 -0.78
CA PHE A 552 -32.94 -26.50 -1.65
C PHE A 552 -31.44 -26.81 -1.67
N ARG A 553 -31.09 -28.08 -1.88
CA ARG A 553 -29.69 -28.48 -2.05
C ARG A 553 -29.37 -28.58 -3.54
N PRO A 554 -28.28 -27.95 -4.03
CA PRO A 554 -27.81 -28.24 -5.37
C PRO A 554 -27.42 -29.72 -5.48
N GLU A 555 -27.56 -30.28 -6.67
CA GLU A 555 -27.05 -31.63 -7.01
C GLU A 555 -25.80 -31.57 -7.90
N ARG A 556 -25.47 -30.37 -8.39
CA ARG A 556 -24.32 -30.08 -9.24
C ARG A 556 -23.95 -28.60 -9.16
N GLY A 557 -22.77 -28.27 -9.68
CA GLY A 557 -22.28 -26.92 -9.85
C GLY A 557 -21.32 -26.47 -8.74
N LEU A 558 -20.61 -25.38 -9.02
CA LEU A 558 -19.68 -24.69 -8.13
C LEU A 558 -20.27 -23.34 -7.72
N ARG A 559 -20.03 -22.91 -6.49
CA ARG A 559 -20.66 -21.71 -5.94
C ARG A 559 -19.99 -20.43 -6.46
N GLN A 560 -20.76 -19.60 -7.16
CA GLN A 560 -20.26 -18.30 -7.60
C GLN A 560 -20.08 -17.37 -6.38
N GLY A 561 -18.88 -16.81 -6.24
CA GLY A 561 -18.50 -15.95 -5.10
C GLY A 561 -17.73 -16.65 -3.99
N ASP A 562 -17.65 -17.99 -4.01
CA ASP A 562 -16.73 -18.76 -3.15
C ASP A 562 -15.28 -18.64 -3.66
N PRO A 563 -14.29 -18.31 -2.79
CA PRO A 563 -12.88 -18.22 -3.18
C PRO A 563 -12.28 -19.51 -3.78
N LEU A 564 -12.77 -20.70 -3.42
CA LEU A 564 -12.20 -21.98 -3.89
C LEU A 564 -12.72 -22.36 -5.29
N SER A 565 -13.98 -22.04 -5.56
CA SER A 565 -14.69 -22.41 -6.79
C SER A 565 -13.96 -22.06 -8.11
N PRO A 566 -13.30 -20.89 -8.28
CA PRO A 566 -12.53 -20.59 -9.49
C PRO A 566 -11.38 -21.57 -9.76
N TYR A 567 -10.68 -22.03 -8.72
CA TYR A 567 -9.57 -22.97 -8.85
C TYR A 567 -10.05 -24.37 -9.24
N LEU A 568 -11.12 -24.84 -8.59
CA LEU A 568 -11.75 -26.12 -8.91
C LEU A 568 -12.29 -26.14 -10.35
N PHE A 569 -12.88 -25.03 -10.77
CA PHE A 569 -13.36 -24.87 -12.15
C PHE A 569 -12.19 -24.96 -13.14
N VAL A 570 -11.09 -24.26 -12.88
CA VAL A 570 -9.91 -24.31 -13.74
C VAL A 570 -9.33 -25.73 -13.84
N LEU A 571 -9.25 -26.48 -12.73
CA LEU A 571 -8.82 -27.88 -12.74
C LEU A 571 -9.74 -28.77 -13.60
N CYS A 572 -11.05 -28.55 -13.53
CA CYS A 572 -12.01 -29.25 -14.38
C CYS A 572 -11.81 -28.95 -15.87
N ILE A 573 -11.56 -27.69 -16.22
CA ILE A 573 -11.25 -27.28 -17.59
C ILE A 573 -9.90 -27.86 -18.05
N GLU A 574 -8.93 -28.06 -17.16
CA GLU A 574 -7.64 -28.66 -17.51
C GLU A 574 -7.77 -30.09 -18.04
N ARG A 575 -8.80 -30.84 -17.61
CA ARG A 575 -9.11 -32.16 -18.19
C ARG A 575 -9.46 -32.07 -19.68
N LEU A 576 -10.11 -30.99 -20.12
CA LEU A 576 -10.34 -30.73 -21.55
C LEU A 576 -9.01 -30.42 -22.27
N CYS A 577 -8.14 -29.60 -21.67
CA CYS A 577 -6.81 -29.30 -22.21
C CYS A 577 -6.02 -30.59 -22.47
N HIS A 578 -6.00 -31.51 -21.49
CA HIS A 578 -5.33 -32.82 -21.63
C HIS A 578 -5.90 -33.68 -22.77
N GLN A 579 -7.23 -33.70 -22.95
CA GLN A 579 -7.84 -34.43 -24.07
C GLN A 579 -7.45 -33.84 -25.43
N ILE A 580 -7.37 -32.51 -25.53
CA ILE A 580 -6.94 -31.82 -26.74
C ILE A 580 -5.46 -32.13 -27.01
N ASP A 581 -4.60 -32.04 -26.00
CA ASP A 581 -3.17 -32.31 -26.14
C ASP A 581 -2.89 -33.77 -26.53
N LEU A 582 -3.65 -34.72 -25.97
CA LEU A 582 -3.60 -36.11 -26.40
C LEU A 582 -3.98 -36.26 -27.88
N ALA A 583 -5.07 -35.64 -28.33
CA ALA A 583 -5.48 -35.68 -29.74
C ALA A 583 -4.45 -35.01 -30.68
N VAL A 584 -3.71 -34.01 -30.19
CA VAL A 584 -2.59 -33.40 -30.92
C VAL A 584 -1.39 -34.33 -30.99
N ALA A 585 -1.09 -35.03 -29.89
CA ALA A 585 0.01 -35.99 -29.80
C ALA A 585 -0.22 -37.21 -30.71
N THR A 586 -1.45 -37.73 -30.76
CA THR A 586 -1.85 -38.81 -31.68
C THR A 586 -1.95 -38.36 -33.14
N LYS A 587 -1.77 -37.06 -33.43
CA LYS A 587 -1.88 -36.43 -34.76
C LYS A 587 -3.30 -36.42 -35.34
N ASP A 588 -4.31 -36.76 -34.54
CA ASP A 588 -5.72 -36.65 -34.94
C ASP A 588 -6.14 -35.18 -35.05
N TRP A 589 -5.65 -34.34 -34.13
CA TRP A 589 -5.86 -32.89 -34.14
C TRP A 589 -4.65 -32.19 -34.76
N LYS A 590 -4.89 -31.33 -35.75
CA LYS A 590 -3.86 -30.58 -36.47
C LYS A 590 -3.79 -29.12 -35.98
N PRO A 591 -2.90 -28.79 -35.03
CA PRO A 591 -2.81 -27.45 -34.45
C PRO A 591 -2.20 -26.43 -35.42
N ILE A 592 -2.47 -25.14 -35.19
CA ILE A 592 -1.87 -24.07 -35.97
C ILE A 592 -0.46 -23.74 -35.47
N SER A 593 0.45 -23.45 -36.40
CA SER A 593 1.72 -22.80 -36.09
C SER A 593 1.87 -21.51 -36.91
N LEU A 594 2.46 -20.49 -36.29
CA LEU A 594 2.62 -19.15 -36.86
C LEU A 594 3.96 -18.96 -37.57
N SER A 595 4.93 -19.83 -37.34
CA SER A 595 6.29 -19.80 -37.88
C SER A 595 6.84 -21.22 -38.00
N GLN A 596 7.78 -21.45 -38.93
CA GLN A 596 8.50 -22.72 -38.99
C GLN A 596 9.29 -22.93 -37.68
N GLY A 597 9.11 -24.08 -37.04
CA GLY A 597 9.70 -24.38 -35.73
C GLY A 597 9.06 -23.64 -34.54
N GLY A 598 7.98 -22.87 -34.76
CA GLY A 598 7.25 -22.20 -33.69
C GLY A 598 6.31 -23.14 -32.90
N PRO A 599 5.88 -22.72 -31.70
CA PRO A 599 4.98 -23.51 -30.88
C PRO A 599 3.69 -23.85 -31.63
N LYS A 600 3.22 -25.10 -31.48
CA LYS A 600 1.93 -25.56 -31.99
C LYS A 600 0.84 -25.09 -31.03
N ILE A 601 -0.17 -24.42 -31.55
CA ILE A 601 -1.28 -23.85 -30.79
C ILE A 601 -2.55 -24.61 -31.16
N SER A 602 -3.12 -25.33 -30.20
CA SER A 602 -4.37 -26.09 -30.35
C SER A 602 -5.53 -25.41 -29.61
N HIS A 603 -5.27 -24.85 -28.43
CA HIS A 603 -6.27 -24.22 -27.58
C HIS A 603 -5.66 -23.13 -26.70
N ILE A 604 -6.51 -22.23 -26.22
CA ILE A 604 -6.24 -21.31 -25.11
C ILE A 604 -7.52 -21.17 -24.27
N CYS A 605 -7.35 -21.06 -22.96
CA CYS A 605 -8.43 -21.01 -21.99
C CYS A 605 -8.29 -19.77 -21.11
N PHE A 606 -9.40 -19.07 -20.88
CA PHE A 606 -9.51 -18.07 -19.83
C PHE A 606 -10.79 -18.33 -19.05
N ALA A 607 -10.69 -19.20 -18.04
CA ALA A 607 -11.87 -19.77 -17.39
C ALA A 607 -12.81 -20.42 -18.41
N ASP A 608 -14.02 -19.91 -18.58
CA ASP A 608 -15.07 -20.41 -19.47
C ASP A 608 -14.95 -19.93 -20.92
N ASP A 609 -14.18 -18.86 -21.17
CA ASP A 609 -13.87 -18.38 -22.51
C ASP A 609 -12.81 -19.29 -23.17
N LEU A 610 -13.26 -20.13 -24.10
CA LEU A 610 -12.42 -21.12 -24.80
C LEU A 610 -12.19 -20.70 -26.27
N ILE A 611 -10.93 -20.72 -26.71
CA ILE A 611 -10.59 -20.58 -28.13
C ILE A 611 -9.80 -21.79 -28.59
N LEU A 612 -10.28 -22.42 -29.67
CA LEU A 612 -9.66 -23.59 -30.29
C LEU A 612 -9.13 -23.25 -31.68
N PHE A 613 -8.04 -23.89 -32.07
CA PHE A 613 -7.38 -23.70 -33.35
C PHE A 613 -7.11 -25.03 -34.04
N ALA A 614 -7.45 -25.13 -35.32
CA ALA A 614 -7.23 -26.33 -36.12
C ALA A 614 -7.10 -26.03 -37.62
N GLU A 615 -6.60 -27.01 -38.39
CA GLU A 615 -6.67 -27.01 -39.85
C GLU A 615 -8.15 -27.06 -40.30
N ALA A 616 -8.54 -26.22 -41.25
CA ALA A 616 -9.92 -26.16 -41.73
C ALA A 616 -10.25 -27.38 -42.61
N SER A 617 -10.98 -28.35 -42.05
CA SER A 617 -11.52 -29.49 -42.78
C SER A 617 -12.70 -30.11 -42.03
N VAL A 618 -13.58 -30.81 -42.75
CA VAL A 618 -14.70 -31.55 -42.16
C VAL A 618 -14.22 -32.68 -41.23
N ALA A 619 -13.07 -33.29 -41.53
CA ALA A 619 -12.47 -34.29 -40.65
C ALA A 619 -12.04 -33.68 -39.30
N GLN A 620 -11.37 -32.53 -39.32
CA GLN A 620 -10.90 -31.87 -38.09
C GLN A 620 -12.06 -31.44 -37.21
N ILE A 621 -13.11 -30.82 -37.77
CA ILE A 621 -14.26 -30.38 -36.96
C ILE A 621 -14.99 -31.56 -36.30
N ARG A 622 -15.04 -32.73 -36.95
CA ARG A 622 -15.57 -33.96 -36.33
C ARG A 622 -14.71 -34.44 -35.16
N VAL A 623 -13.38 -34.31 -35.25
CA VAL A 623 -12.47 -34.59 -34.12
C VAL A 623 -12.74 -33.62 -32.97
N ILE A 624 -12.85 -32.31 -33.26
CA ILE A 624 -13.18 -31.29 -32.25
C ILE A 624 -14.50 -31.64 -31.54
N ARG A 625 -15.54 -31.95 -32.33
CA ARG A 625 -16.87 -32.28 -31.80
C ARG A 625 -16.82 -33.50 -30.89
N ARG A 626 -16.11 -34.56 -31.30
CA ARG A 626 -15.94 -35.78 -30.49
C ARG A 626 -15.25 -35.50 -29.15
N VAL A 627 -14.20 -34.68 -29.14
CA VAL A 627 -13.50 -34.29 -27.90
C VAL A 627 -14.44 -33.49 -26.99
N LEU A 628 -15.13 -32.49 -27.54
CA LEU A 628 -16.08 -31.67 -26.78
C LEU A 628 -17.26 -32.49 -26.25
N GLU A 629 -17.85 -33.38 -27.05
CA GLU A 629 -18.94 -34.28 -26.65
C GLU A 629 -18.50 -35.21 -25.51
N ARG A 630 -17.29 -35.78 -25.60
CA ARG A 630 -16.72 -36.63 -24.53
C ARG A 630 -16.53 -35.83 -23.24
N PHE A 631 -15.96 -34.64 -23.33
CA PHE A 631 -15.78 -33.76 -22.17
C PHE A 631 -17.11 -33.31 -21.57
N CYS A 632 -18.08 -32.89 -22.38
CA CYS A 632 -19.41 -32.45 -21.95
C CYS A 632 -20.18 -33.61 -21.28
N SER A 633 -20.11 -34.81 -21.84
CA SER A 633 -20.75 -36.00 -21.27
C SER A 633 -20.17 -36.38 -19.90
N ALA A 634 -18.85 -36.26 -19.74
CA ALA A 634 -18.18 -36.52 -18.47
C ALA A 634 -18.45 -35.42 -17.43
N SER A 635 -18.23 -34.16 -17.79
CA SER A 635 -18.28 -33.02 -16.87
C SER A 635 -19.68 -32.47 -16.58
N GLY A 636 -20.67 -32.80 -17.42
CA GLY A 636 -21.99 -32.17 -17.41
C GLY A 636 -22.03 -30.77 -18.04
N GLN A 637 -20.90 -30.28 -18.55
CA GLN A 637 -20.85 -29.03 -19.30
C GLN A 637 -21.64 -29.12 -20.60
N ARG A 638 -22.02 -27.97 -21.13
CA ARG A 638 -22.67 -27.86 -22.44
C ARG A 638 -22.15 -26.65 -23.20
N VAL A 639 -21.82 -26.85 -24.47
CA VAL A 639 -21.43 -25.78 -25.38
C VAL A 639 -22.69 -25.04 -25.84
N SER A 640 -22.68 -23.72 -25.71
CA SER A 640 -23.70 -22.83 -26.28
C SER A 640 -23.43 -22.64 -27.77
N LEU A 641 -24.14 -23.39 -28.62
CA LEU A 641 -23.96 -23.30 -30.08
C LEU A 641 -24.34 -21.93 -30.64
N GLU A 642 -25.32 -21.26 -30.03
CA GLU A 642 -25.80 -19.93 -30.44
C GLU A 642 -24.77 -18.82 -30.18
N LYS A 643 -24.03 -18.92 -29.07
CA LYS A 643 -23.01 -17.93 -28.68
C LYS A 643 -21.63 -18.25 -29.26
N SER A 644 -21.41 -19.51 -29.65
CA SER A 644 -20.17 -19.96 -30.28
C SER A 644 -20.07 -19.46 -31.72
N LYS A 645 -18.84 -19.17 -32.17
CA LYS A 645 -18.57 -18.63 -33.53
C LYS A 645 -17.35 -19.31 -34.14
N ILE A 646 -17.38 -19.59 -35.45
CA ILE A 646 -16.21 -20.09 -36.20
C ILE A 646 -15.66 -19.03 -37.16
N PHE A 647 -14.36 -18.79 -37.10
CA PHE A 647 -13.64 -17.90 -38.01
C PHE A 647 -12.66 -18.70 -38.89
N PHE A 648 -12.69 -18.45 -40.19
CA PHE A 648 -11.85 -19.12 -41.18
C PHE A 648 -10.75 -18.21 -41.74
N SER A 649 -9.62 -18.79 -42.14
CA SER A 649 -8.59 -18.07 -42.89
C SER A 649 -9.04 -17.72 -44.31
N GLU A 650 -8.45 -16.68 -44.92
CA GLU A 650 -8.88 -16.15 -46.24
C GLU A 650 -8.73 -17.16 -47.38
N ASN A 651 -7.88 -18.18 -47.23
CA ASN A 651 -7.64 -19.24 -48.20
C ASN A 651 -8.60 -20.45 -48.06
N VAL A 652 -9.65 -20.36 -47.23
CA VAL A 652 -10.71 -21.37 -47.12
C VAL A 652 -11.85 -21.04 -48.08
N HIS A 653 -12.22 -21.96 -48.97
CA HIS A 653 -13.38 -21.80 -49.86
C HIS A 653 -14.69 -21.75 -49.08
N GLN A 654 -15.65 -20.95 -49.55
CA GLN A 654 -16.96 -20.78 -48.90
C GLN A 654 -17.74 -22.09 -48.76
N ASP A 655 -17.64 -23.00 -49.72
CA ASP A 655 -18.33 -24.30 -49.66
C ASP A 655 -17.78 -25.19 -48.55
N LEU A 656 -16.46 -25.21 -48.37
CA LEU A 656 -15.83 -25.92 -47.25
C LEU A 656 -16.20 -25.28 -45.91
N ALA A 657 -16.26 -23.95 -45.84
CA ALA A 657 -16.69 -23.25 -44.63
C ALA A 657 -18.15 -23.58 -44.27
N ARG A 658 -19.05 -23.67 -45.25
CA ARG A 658 -20.44 -24.12 -45.06
C ARG A 658 -20.50 -25.55 -44.55
N GLN A 659 -19.80 -26.48 -45.20
CA GLN A 659 -19.75 -27.88 -44.76
C GLN A 659 -19.23 -28.04 -43.32
N ILE A 660 -18.25 -27.23 -42.91
CA ILE A 660 -17.74 -27.23 -41.53
C ILE A 660 -18.76 -26.64 -40.55
N SER A 661 -19.46 -25.56 -40.95
CA SER A 661 -20.53 -24.94 -40.16
C SER A 661 -21.69 -25.93 -39.96
N ASP A 662 -22.13 -26.61 -41.01
CA ASP A 662 -23.20 -27.62 -40.97
C ASP A 662 -22.80 -28.82 -40.11
N ALA A 663 -21.55 -29.30 -40.22
CA ALA A 663 -21.06 -30.42 -39.43
C ALA A 663 -20.90 -30.11 -37.93
N SER A 664 -20.68 -28.83 -37.58
CA SER A 664 -20.52 -28.40 -36.18
C SER A 664 -21.80 -27.87 -35.54
N GLY A 665 -22.76 -27.37 -36.34
CA GLY A 665 -23.89 -26.60 -35.85
C GLY A 665 -23.53 -25.18 -35.37
N ILE A 666 -22.29 -24.73 -35.55
CA ILE A 666 -21.82 -23.40 -35.14
C ILE A 666 -21.73 -22.50 -36.37
N GLN A 667 -22.28 -21.30 -36.26
CA GLN A 667 -22.31 -20.36 -37.38
C GLN A 667 -20.91 -19.83 -37.72
N ALA A 668 -20.59 -19.86 -39.02
CA ALA A 668 -19.41 -19.23 -39.57
C ALA A 668 -19.54 -17.70 -39.50
N THR A 669 -18.50 -17.03 -39.00
CA THR A 669 -18.40 -15.56 -38.97
C THR A 669 -17.17 -15.07 -39.71
N ARG A 670 -17.31 -13.89 -40.32
CA ARG A 670 -16.18 -13.13 -40.87
C ARG A 670 -15.51 -12.23 -39.84
N ASP A 671 -16.18 -12.00 -38.70
CA ASP A 671 -15.68 -11.20 -37.59
C ASP A 671 -15.95 -11.85 -36.23
N LEU A 672 -14.91 -11.99 -35.41
CA LEU A 672 -15.00 -12.54 -34.06
C LEU A 672 -15.41 -11.44 -33.06
N GLU A 673 -15.47 -10.18 -33.52
CA GLU A 673 -15.76 -8.96 -32.79
C GLU A 673 -14.75 -8.77 -31.64
N LYS A 674 -15.02 -9.40 -30.50
CA LYS A 674 -14.24 -9.23 -29.26
C LYS A 674 -13.93 -10.54 -28.55
N TYR A 675 -12.75 -10.56 -27.94
CA TYR A 675 -12.30 -11.59 -27.01
C TYR A 675 -11.77 -10.92 -25.74
N LEU A 676 -12.26 -11.33 -24.56
CA LEU A 676 -11.90 -10.72 -23.27
C LEU A 676 -12.03 -9.18 -23.28
N GLY A 677 -13.08 -8.66 -23.92
CA GLY A 677 -13.32 -7.23 -24.04
C GLY A 677 -12.44 -6.49 -25.06
N MET A 678 -11.57 -7.19 -25.78
CA MET A 678 -10.63 -6.62 -26.76
C MET A 678 -11.03 -6.93 -28.19
N PRO A 679 -10.92 -5.98 -29.12
CA PRO A 679 -11.20 -6.26 -30.52
C PRO A 679 -10.20 -7.29 -31.04
N THR A 680 -10.72 -8.30 -31.73
CA THR A 680 -9.86 -9.18 -32.52
C THR A 680 -9.37 -8.36 -33.70
N LEU A 681 -8.08 -8.01 -33.71
CA LEU A 681 -7.52 -7.07 -34.68
C LEU A 681 -7.44 -7.71 -36.07
N GLN A 682 -8.52 -7.54 -36.81
CA GLN A 682 -8.78 -8.20 -38.07
C GLN A 682 -8.32 -7.38 -39.28
N LYS A 683 -8.50 -6.06 -39.25
CA LYS A 683 -8.12 -5.13 -40.31
C LYS A 683 -7.05 -4.15 -39.82
N ARG A 684 -6.49 -3.36 -40.75
CA ARG A 684 -5.65 -2.22 -40.38
C ARG A 684 -6.46 -1.35 -39.43
N ILE A 685 -5.87 -1.02 -38.28
CA ILE A 685 -6.49 -0.17 -37.27
C ILE A 685 -6.94 1.13 -37.95
N ASN A 686 -8.25 1.36 -37.99
CA ASN A 686 -8.85 2.60 -38.47
C ASN A 686 -9.47 3.37 -37.29
N LYS A 687 -9.94 4.59 -37.57
CA LYS A 687 -10.61 5.42 -36.55
C LYS A 687 -11.88 4.75 -36.02
N ASP A 688 -12.56 3.97 -36.87
CA ASP A 688 -13.87 3.39 -36.59
C ASP A 688 -13.81 2.19 -35.64
N THR A 689 -12.70 1.44 -35.65
CA THR A 689 -12.46 0.28 -34.77
C THR A 689 -12.59 0.62 -33.29
N PHE A 690 -12.33 1.89 -32.92
CA PHE A 690 -12.33 2.35 -31.54
C PHE A 690 -13.40 3.42 -31.26
N ILE A 691 -14.35 3.62 -32.18
CA ILE A 691 -15.50 4.49 -31.94
C ILE A 691 -16.27 4.00 -30.72
N GLU A 692 -16.46 2.69 -30.56
CA GLU A 692 -17.20 2.17 -29.41
C GLU A 692 -16.51 2.48 -28.07
N VAL A 693 -15.18 2.54 -28.02
CA VAL A 693 -14.46 2.97 -26.80
C VAL A 693 -14.74 4.44 -26.52
N LEU A 694 -14.76 5.27 -27.58
CA LEU A 694 -15.13 6.68 -27.47
C LEU A 694 -16.60 6.85 -27.07
N GLU A 695 -17.53 6.07 -27.63
CA GLU A 695 -18.96 6.10 -27.29
C GLU A 695 -19.24 5.61 -25.88
N ARG A 696 -18.53 4.57 -25.40
CA ARG A 696 -18.59 4.14 -23.99
C ARG A 696 -18.08 5.22 -23.05
N ALA A 697 -16.98 5.90 -23.43
CA ALA A 697 -16.50 7.05 -22.68
C ALA A 697 -17.54 8.18 -22.69
N SER A 698 -18.05 8.57 -23.87
CA SER A 698 -19.06 9.62 -24.03
C SER A 698 -20.38 9.33 -23.33
N SER A 699 -20.89 8.10 -23.39
CA SER A 699 -22.15 7.69 -22.75
C SER A 699 -22.04 7.69 -21.23
N ARG A 700 -20.92 7.20 -20.66
CA ARG A 700 -20.66 7.33 -19.22
C ARG A 700 -20.56 8.79 -18.79
N LEU A 701 -20.00 9.67 -19.62
CA LEU A 701 -19.97 11.10 -19.34
C LEU A 701 -21.34 11.75 -19.50
N ALA A 702 -22.16 11.31 -20.46
CA ALA A 702 -23.50 11.83 -20.71
C ALA A 702 -24.46 11.53 -19.56
N GLY A 703 -24.33 10.36 -18.91
CA GLY A 703 -25.09 10.01 -17.71
C GLY A 703 -24.81 10.95 -16.53
N TRP A 704 -23.68 11.65 -16.55
CA TRP A 704 -23.28 12.60 -15.51
C TRP A 704 -23.54 14.02 -15.97
N ARG A 705 -24.73 14.55 -15.67
CA ARG A 705 -25.10 15.93 -15.99
C ARG A 705 -24.06 16.89 -15.39
N GLY A 706 -23.22 17.47 -16.26
CA GLY A 706 -22.14 18.40 -15.87
C GLY A 706 -22.61 19.64 -15.10
N ARG A 707 -23.92 19.93 -15.09
CA ARG A 707 -24.54 21.02 -14.33
C ARG A 707 -24.47 20.82 -12.81
N PHE A 708 -24.41 19.58 -12.32
CA PHE A 708 -24.41 19.29 -10.87
C PHE A 708 -23.01 19.01 -10.30
N LEU A 709 -21.97 19.01 -11.13
CA LEU A 709 -20.61 18.60 -10.73
C LEU A 709 -19.64 19.79 -10.74
N SER A 710 -18.95 20.00 -9.62
CA SER A 710 -17.85 20.96 -9.54
C SER A 710 -16.65 20.54 -10.42
N LEU A 711 -15.73 21.47 -10.67
CA LEU A 711 -14.49 21.16 -11.42
C LEU A 711 -13.68 20.03 -10.74
N ALA A 712 -13.60 20.02 -9.41
CA ALA A 712 -12.93 18.92 -8.68
C ALA A 712 -13.71 17.59 -8.78
N GLY A 713 -15.05 17.63 -8.73
CA GLY A 713 -15.85 16.43 -8.98
C GLY A 713 -15.61 15.87 -10.38
N ARG A 714 -15.58 16.74 -11.39
CA ARG A 714 -15.26 16.37 -12.79
C ARG A 714 -13.82 15.85 -12.92
N LEU A 715 -12.86 16.42 -12.19
CA LEU A 715 -11.49 15.93 -12.13
C LEU A 715 -11.41 14.51 -11.55
N THR A 716 -12.03 14.27 -10.39
CA THR A 716 -12.07 12.95 -9.74
C THR A 716 -12.71 11.92 -10.66
N LEU A 717 -13.84 12.23 -11.26
CA LEU A 717 -14.54 11.36 -12.20
C LEU A 717 -13.74 11.10 -13.49
N THR A 718 -13.04 12.11 -14.01
CA THR A 718 -12.12 11.94 -15.15
C THR A 718 -11.01 10.96 -14.80
N LYS A 719 -10.41 11.08 -13.61
CA LYS A 719 -9.34 10.18 -13.17
C LYS A 719 -9.84 8.76 -12.88
N ALA A 720 -10.97 8.62 -12.21
CA ALA A 720 -11.49 7.30 -11.80
C ALA A 720 -12.05 6.51 -12.98
N VAL A 721 -12.75 7.18 -13.90
CA VAL A 721 -13.51 6.51 -14.96
C VAL A 721 -12.89 6.71 -16.34
N LEU A 722 -12.59 7.93 -16.77
CA LEU A 722 -12.05 8.13 -18.12
C LEU A 722 -10.63 7.60 -18.27
N ALA A 723 -9.81 7.68 -17.21
CA ALA A 723 -8.45 7.16 -17.26
C ALA A 723 -8.39 5.63 -17.12
N SER A 724 -9.47 4.94 -16.72
CA SER A 724 -9.50 3.47 -16.55
C SER A 724 -10.17 2.75 -17.73
N LEU A 725 -11.19 3.36 -18.34
CA LEU A 725 -11.93 2.78 -19.46
C LEU A 725 -11.05 2.31 -20.65
N PRO A 726 -10.10 3.12 -21.17
CA PRO A 726 -9.30 2.71 -22.31
C PRO A 726 -8.08 1.86 -21.92
N VAL A 727 -7.76 1.73 -20.62
CA VAL A 727 -6.52 1.08 -20.15
C VAL A 727 -6.43 -0.36 -20.62
N HIS A 728 -7.55 -1.09 -20.56
CA HIS A 728 -7.60 -2.46 -21.07
C HIS A 728 -7.13 -2.46 -22.53
N THR A 729 -7.82 -1.73 -23.41
CA THR A 729 -7.49 -1.61 -24.86
C THR A 729 -6.08 -1.10 -25.15
N MET A 730 -5.62 -0.09 -24.40
CA MET A 730 -4.28 0.49 -24.55
C MET A 730 -3.15 -0.48 -24.16
N THR A 731 -3.44 -1.57 -23.46
CA THR A 731 -2.40 -2.50 -22.99
C THR A 731 -1.78 -3.33 -24.11
N THR A 732 -2.55 -3.70 -25.14
CA THR A 732 -2.06 -4.53 -26.25
C THR A 732 -2.03 -3.82 -27.59
N ILE A 733 -2.65 -2.64 -27.70
CA ILE A 733 -2.82 -1.92 -28.96
C ILE A 733 -2.38 -0.46 -28.83
N ALA A 734 -1.56 -0.02 -29.78
CA ALA A 734 -1.28 1.39 -30.02
C ALA A 734 -2.48 2.01 -30.74
N LEU A 735 -3.25 2.81 -30.01
CA LEU A 735 -4.41 3.50 -30.55
C LEU A 735 -3.95 4.57 -31.55
N PRO A 736 -4.74 4.85 -32.62
CA PRO A 736 -4.42 5.93 -33.54
C PRO A 736 -4.27 7.26 -32.81
N LYS A 737 -3.30 8.08 -33.23
CA LYS A 737 -3.08 9.44 -32.69
C LYS A 737 -4.38 10.25 -32.63
N SER A 738 -5.24 10.12 -33.64
CA SER A 738 -6.55 10.77 -33.67
C SER A 738 -7.54 10.26 -32.63
N THR A 739 -7.51 8.97 -32.28
CA THR A 739 -8.38 8.39 -31.25
C THR A 739 -7.89 8.82 -29.87
N LEU A 740 -6.56 8.79 -29.65
CA LEU A 740 -5.93 9.32 -28.44
C LEU A 740 -6.26 10.81 -28.25
N ALA A 741 -6.13 11.61 -29.31
CA ALA A 741 -6.50 13.03 -29.29
C ALA A 741 -7.99 13.23 -29.02
N LYS A 742 -8.88 12.35 -29.52
CA LYS A 742 -10.32 12.38 -29.17
C LYS A 742 -10.59 12.00 -27.72
N LEU A 743 -9.87 11.03 -27.14
CA LEU A 743 -9.98 10.67 -25.72
C LEU A 743 -9.53 11.84 -24.82
N ASP A 744 -8.40 12.46 -25.17
CA ASP A 744 -7.91 13.67 -24.51
C ASP A 744 -8.90 14.82 -24.69
N GLN A 745 -9.49 14.97 -25.89
CA GLN A 745 -10.54 15.96 -26.15
C GLN A 745 -11.79 15.72 -25.30
N LEU A 746 -12.27 14.48 -25.16
CA LEU A 746 -13.42 14.13 -24.31
C LEU A 746 -13.12 14.43 -22.85
N SER A 747 -11.95 14.02 -22.36
CA SER A 747 -11.50 14.28 -20.99
C SER A 747 -11.40 15.78 -20.71
N ARG A 748 -10.79 16.54 -21.63
CA ARG A 748 -10.68 18.00 -21.55
C ARG A 748 -12.04 18.68 -21.63
N SER A 749 -12.91 18.25 -22.54
CA SER A 749 -14.24 18.84 -22.73
C SER A 749 -15.14 18.57 -21.54
N PHE A 750 -15.05 17.39 -20.93
CA PHE A 750 -15.78 17.08 -19.70
C PHE A 750 -15.22 17.87 -18.52
N LEU A 751 -13.89 17.93 -18.34
CA LEU A 751 -13.26 18.67 -17.27
C LEU A 751 -13.67 20.16 -17.29
N TRP A 752 -13.64 20.81 -18.45
CA TRP A 752 -13.94 22.23 -18.58
C TRP A 752 -15.42 22.54 -18.84
N GLY A 753 -16.17 21.66 -19.51
CA GLY A 753 -17.55 21.89 -19.96
C GLY A 753 -18.65 21.63 -18.92
N SER A 754 -19.70 22.45 -18.91
CA SER A 754 -20.81 22.37 -17.96
C SER A 754 -22.08 21.69 -18.50
N THR A 755 -22.40 21.85 -19.78
CA THR A 755 -23.56 21.24 -20.48
C THR A 755 -23.18 20.91 -21.92
N LEU A 756 -23.87 19.95 -22.57
CA LEU A 756 -23.63 19.56 -23.97
C LEU A 756 -23.79 20.74 -24.96
N GLU A 757 -24.54 21.78 -24.57
CA GLU A 757 -24.95 22.89 -25.45
C GLU A 757 -24.09 24.15 -25.32
N LYS A 758 -23.34 24.36 -24.22
CA LYS A 758 -22.51 25.57 -24.02
C LYS A 758 -21.03 25.21 -23.88
N ARG A 759 -20.23 25.53 -24.90
CA ARG A 759 -18.77 25.42 -24.87
C ARG A 759 -18.20 26.42 -23.85
N LYS A 760 -17.57 25.93 -22.78
CA LYS A 760 -16.73 26.76 -21.89
C LYS A 760 -15.30 26.81 -22.43
N LEU A 761 -14.64 27.94 -22.19
CA LEU A 761 -13.25 28.17 -22.59
C LEU A 761 -12.30 27.25 -21.80
N HIS A 762 -11.33 26.65 -22.49
CA HIS A 762 -10.25 25.90 -21.83
C HIS A 762 -9.22 26.89 -21.28
N LEU A 763 -9.03 26.89 -19.97
CA LEU A 763 -8.22 27.91 -19.29
C LEU A 763 -6.72 27.59 -19.32
N ILE A 764 -6.34 26.32 -19.26
CA ILE A 764 -4.94 25.85 -19.24
C ILE A 764 -4.71 24.83 -20.37
N ALA A 765 -3.52 24.88 -20.97
CA ALA A 765 -3.09 23.93 -22.00
C ALA A 765 -3.12 22.48 -21.46
N TRP A 766 -3.64 21.56 -22.28
CA TRP A 766 -3.89 20.17 -21.84
C TRP A 766 -2.62 19.46 -21.35
N ASP A 767 -1.48 19.70 -22.01
CA ASP A 767 -0.20 19.09 -21.63
C ASP A 767 0.20 19.49 -20.20
N ARG A 768 -0.01 20.76 -19.82
CA ARG A 768 0.22 21.26 -18.47
C ARG A 768 -0.77 20.68 -17.45
N VAL A 769 -2.02 20.45 -17.84
CA VAL A 769 -3.02 19.77 -17.00
C VAL A 769 -2.61 18.31 -16.72
N CYS A 770 -1.96 17.65 -17.68
CA CYS A 770 -1.58 16.24 -17.57
C CYS A 770 -0.29 15.98 -16.77
N LEU A 771 0.45 17.03 -16.40
CA LEU A 771 1.62 16.91 -15.55
C LEU A 771 1.24 16.39 -14.14
N PRO A 772 2.18 15.77 -13.41
CA PRO A 772 2.01 15.44 -12.00
C PRO A 772 1.59 16.67 -11.18
N LYS A 773 0.87 16.44 -10.07
CA LYS A 773 0.48 17.50 -9.12
C LYS A 773 1.69 18.32 -8.67
N ALA A 774 2.81 17.66 -8.36
CA ALA A 774 4.08 18.28 -7.99
C ALA A 774 4.68 19.16 -9.09
N GLU A 775 4.45 18.87 -10.38
CA GLU A 775 4.98 19.67 -11.50
C GLU A 775 3.97 20.71 -12.00
N GLY A 776 2.89 20.93 -11.24
CA GLY A 776 1.90 21.95 -11.52
C GLY A 776 0.77 21.52 -12.43
N GLY A 777 0.59 20.22 -12.68
CA GLY A 777 -0.61 19.71 -13.34
C GLY A 777 -1.68 19.24 -12.37
N LEU A 778 -2.72 18.61 -12.90
CA LEU A 778 -3.79 17.98 -12.12
C LEU A 778 -3.56 16.47 -11.97
N GLY A 779 -2.51 15.89 -12.56
CA GLY A 779 -2.25 14.45 -12.55
C GLY A 779 -3.27 13.64 -13.35
N ILE A 780 -3.89 14.25 -14.37
CA ILE A 780 -4.66 13.51 -15.38
C ILE A 780 -3.66 12.85 -16.32
N ARG A 781 -3.87 11.57 -16.65
CA ARG A 781 -2.96 10.88 -17.57
C ARG A 781 -3.33 11.22 -19.01
N SER A 782 -2.41 11.80 -19.75
CA SER A 782 -2.57 12.00 -21.20
C SER A 782 -2.64 10.63 -21.89
N ALA A 783 -3.55 10.49 -22.85
CA ALA A 783 -3.85 9.21 -23.47
C ALA A 783 -2.63 8.62 -24.20
N ARG A 784 -1.82 9.45 -24.88
CA ARG A 784 -0.68 8.96 -25.68
C ARG A 784 0.47 8.42 -24.83
N PRO A 785 1.04 9.17 -23.86
CA PRO A 785 2.10 8.62 -23.00
C PRO A 785 1.60 7.44 -22.16
N MET A 786 0.33 7.44 -21.74
CA MET A 786 -0.26 6.30 -21.02
C MET A 786 -0.33 5.04 -21.90
N ASN A 787 -0.74 5.18 -23.17
CA ASN A 787 -0.76 4.04 -24.09
C ASN A 787 0.64 3.46 -24.32
N LEU A 788 1.66 4.32 -24.49
CA LEU A 788 3.06 3.87 -24.62
C LEU A 788 3.58 3.20 -23.34
N ALA A 789 3.28 3.76 -22.16
CA ALA A 789 3.68 3.19 -20.87
C ALA A 789 3.04 1.82 -20.58
N LEU A 790 1.80 1.59 -21.05
CA LEU A 790 1.15 0.28 -20.94
C LEU A 790 1.75 -0.72 -21.94
N LEU A 791 2.00 -0.31 -23.17
CA LEU A 791 2.65 -1.16 -24.19
C LEU A 791 4.07 -1.54 -23.78
N SER A 792 4.80 -0.62 -23.15
CA SER A 792 6.15 -0.89 -22.64
C SER A 792 6.14 -1.88 -21.49
N LYS A 793 5.06 -2.00 -20.70
CA LYS A 793 4.91 -3.09 -19.71
C LYS A 793 4.90 -4.46 -20.37
N VAL A 794 4.16 -4.62 -21.47
CA VAL A 794 4.12 -5.88 -22.24
C VAL A 794 5.49 -6.13 -22.90
N GLY A 795 6.11 -5.08 -23.43
CA GLY A 795 7.48 -5.13 -23.95
C GLY A 795 8.49 -5.60 -22.91
N TRP A 796 8.50 -4.99 -21.72
CA TRP A 796 9.38 -5.34 -20.61
C TRP A 796 9.21 -6.81 -20.19
N ARG A 797 7.96 -7.26 -20.05
CA ARG A 797 7.65 -8.68 -19.78
C ARG A 797 8.20 -9.59 -20.86
N LEU A 798 8.07 -9.21 -22.14
CA LEU A 798 8.57 -10.02 -23.25
C LEU A 798 10.10 -10.17 -23.20
N MET A 799 10.81 -9.15 -22.71
CA MET A 799 12.27 -9.20 -22.56
C MET A 799 12.71 -10.15 -21.45
N LYS A 800 11.98 -10.18 -20.34
CA LYS A 800 12.27 -11.02 -19.17
C LYS A 800 11.78 -12.46 -19.32
N ASP A 801 10.58 -12.64 -19.85
CA ASP A 801 9.92 -13.93 -20.00
C ASP A 801 10.34 -14.60 -21.32
N ARG A 802 10.95 -15.78 -21.20
CA ARG A 802 11.37 -16.61 -22.34
C ARG A 802 10.57 -17.91 -22.47
N THR A 803 9.80 -18.30 -21.45
CA THR A 803 9.26 -19.65 -21.32
C THR A 803 7.76 -19.71 -21.55
N SER A 804 7.02 -18.63 -21.24
CA SER A 804 5.56 -18.63 -21.42
C SER A 804 5.14 -18.79 -22.89
N LEU A 805 3.94 -19.33 -23.09
CA LEU A 805 3.42 -19.61 -24.43
C LEU A 805 3.36 -18.34 -25.30
N TRP A 806 2.86 -17.22 -24.76
CA TRP A 806 2.74 -15.97 -25.51
C TRP A 806 4.11 -15.40 -25.91
N ALA A 807 5.10 -15.47 -25.00
CA ALA A 807 6.46 -15.01 -25.27
C ALA A 807 7.12 -15.88 -26.34
N ARG A 808 7.01 -17.21 -26.25
CA ARG A 808 7.51 -18.17 -27.26
C ARG A 808 6.89 -17.95 -28.64
N VAL A 809 5.57 -17.69 -28.69
CA VAL A 809 4.85 -17.38 -29.93
C VAL A 809 5.42 -16.13 -30.60
N LEU A 810 5.54 -15.03 -29.86
CA LEU A 810 6.09 -13.78 -30.42
C LEU A 810 7.56 -13.91 -30.82
N ARG A 811 8.38 -14.53 -29.95
CA ARG A 811 9.81 -14.72 -30.20
C ARG A 811 10.06 -15.55 -31.45
N SER A 812 9.33 -16.65 -31.64
CA SER A 812 9.45 -17.47 -32.84
C SER A 812 8.94 -16.76 -34.09
N LYS A 813 7.79 -16.09 -34.02
CA LYS A 813 7.17 -15.43 -35.19
C LYS A 813 8.00 -14.28 -35.73
N TYR A 814 8.58 -13.47 -34.83
CA TYR A 814 9.35 -12.28 -35.20
C TYR A 814 10.88 -12.48 -35.11
N ARG A 815 11.33 -13.70 -34.77
CA ARG A 815 12.75 -14.04 -34.54
C ARG A 815 13.41 -13.09 -33.55
N ILE A 816 12.74 -12.87 -32.42
CA ILE A 816 13.22 -11.96 -31.36
C ILE A 816 14.39 -12.64 -30.65
N GLY A 817 15.60 -12.16 -30.96
CA GLY A 817 16.86 -12.62 -30.38
C GLY A 817 17.23 -11.86 -29.09
N GLY A 818 18.53 -11.79 -28.83
CA GLY A 818 19.08 -10.95 -27.75
C GLY A 818 18.82 -9.47 -27.99
N LEU A 819 18.97 -8.66 -26.93
CA LEU A 819 18.72 -7.21 -26.93
C LEU A 819 19.49 -6.43 -28.00
N ARG A 820 20.66 -6.93 -28.38
CA ARG A 820 21.57 -6.29 -29.35
C ARG A 820 21.27 -6.64 -30.79
N ASP A 821 20.48 -7.68 -31.03
CA ASP A 821 20.02 -8.00 -32.36
C ASP A 821 18.97 -6.96 -32.79
N THR A 822 19.41 -5.88 -33.45
CA THR A 822 18.49 -4.84 -33.94
C THR A 822 17.72 -5.28 -35.17
N THR A 823 17.99 -6.48 -35.72
CA THR A 823 17.34 -6.94 -36.95
C THR A 823 15.85 -7.21 -36.76
N TRP A 824 15.44 -7.73 -35.59
CA TRP A 824 14.02 -7.91 -35.25
C TRP A 824 13.32 -6.58 -34.92
N MET A 825 14.10 -5.52 -34.67
CA MET A 825 13.65 -4.13 -34.57
C MET A 825 13.51 -3.44 -35.93
N ASN A 826 13.71 -4.12 -37.06
CA ASN A 826 13.35 -3.61 -38.38
C ASN A 826 11.95 -4.11 -38.79
N THR A 827 11.00 -3.18 -38.99
CA THR A 827 9.59 -3.54 -39.23
C THR A 827 9.42 -4.11 -40.64
N LYS A 828 9.26 -5.43 -40.76
CA LYS A 828 8.75 -6.02 -42.00
C LYS A 828 7.37 -5.42 -42.29
N ARG A 829 7.11 -5.02 -43.55
CA ARG A 829 5.82 -4.48 -44.02
C ARG A 829 4.63 -5.37 -43.57
N ASN A 830 4.89 -6.67 -43.42
CA ASN A 830 3.90 -7.67 -43.06
C ASN A 830 3.61 -7.93 -41.57
N ALA A 831 4.23 -7.22 -40.63
CA ALA A 831 3.98 -7.37 -39.19
C ALA A 831 2.50 -7.19 -38.78
N SER A 832 2.10 -7.74 -37.63
CA SER A 832 0.78 -7.49 -37.03
C SER A 832 0.70 -6.07 -36.43
N SER A 833 -0.51 -5.57 -36.19
CA SER A 833 -0.70 -4.32 -35.46
C SER A 833 -0.27 -4.44 -34.00
N THR A 834 -0.55 -5.58 -33.35
CA THR A 834 -0.14 -5.88 -31.96
C THR A 834 1.38 -5.83 -31.81
N TRP A 835 2.14 -6.49 -32.69
CA TRP A 835 3.60 -6.44 -32.66
C TRP A 835 4.14 -5.04 -32.89
N ARG A 836 3.59 -4.29 -33.86
CA ARG A 836 3.98 -2.88 -34.06
C ARG A 836 3.75 -2.04 -32.80
N SER A 837 2.70 -2.34 -32.03
CA SER A 837 2.35 -1.65 -30.79
C SER A 837 3.31 -2.00 -29.64
N ILE A 838 3.58 -3.29 -29.43
CA ILE A 838 4.55 -3.73 -28.42
C ILE A 838 5.93 -3.16 -28.75
N LYS A 839 6.32 -3.17 -30.02
CA LYS A 839 7.57 -2.61 -30.49
C LYS A 839 7.70 -1.11 -30.27
N SER A 840 6.63 -0.31 -30.43
CA SER A 840 6.72 1.12 -30.10
C SER A 840 6.98 1.33 -28.61
N GLY A 841 6.34 0.54 -27.74
CA GLY A 841 6.64 0.55 -26.30
C GLY A 841 8.08 0.13 -25.98
N LEU A 842 8.60 -0.89 -26.67
CA LEU A 842 9.99 -1.32 -26.53
C LEU A 842 10.98 -0.23 -26.96
N ARG A 843 10.77 0.35 -28.15
CA ARG A 843 11.67 1.35 -28.75
C ARG A 843 11.66 2.68 -28.02
N GLU A 844 10.48 3.19 -27.66
CA GLU A 844 10.33 4.54 -27.11
C GLU A 844 10.54 4.59 -25.60
N VAL A 845 10.44 3.46 -24.88
CA VAL A 845 10.45 3.44 -23.41
C VAL A 845 11.40 2.38 -22.84
N VAL A 846 11.24 1.11 -23.22
CA VAL A 846 12.00 0.03 -22.57
C VAL A 846 13.48 0.15 -22.85
N ILE A 847 13.89 0.22 -24.11
CA ILE A 847 15.31 0.24 -24.49
C ILE A 847 16.01 1.50 -23.95
N PRO A 848 15.43 2.72 -24.07
CA PRO A 848 16.07 3.93 -23.52
C PRO A 848 16.15 3.98 -21.98
N GLY A 849 15.17 3.38 -21.28
CA GLY A 849 15.09 3.41 -19.81
C GLY A 849 15.63 2.16 -19.11
N MET A 850 16.20 1.21 -19.86
CA MET A 850 16.78 -0.02 -19.31
C MET A 850 18.25 0.17 -18.99
N ASN A 851 18.65 -0.29 -17.81
CA ASN A 851 20.04 -0.40 -17.40
C ASN A 851 20.43 -1.89 -17.28
N TRP A 852 21.73 -2.15 -17.29
CA TRP A 852 22.31 -3.45 -16.99
C TRP A 852 22.89 -3.44 -15.58
N VAL A 853 22.78 -4.58 -14.91
CA VAL A 853 23.42 -4.86 -13.62
C VAL A 853 24.41 -5.97 -13.87
N VAL A 854 25.66 -5.70 -13.53
CA VAL A 854 26.80 -6.59 -13.76
C VAL A 854 26.67 -7.84 -12.89
N GLY A 855 26.78 -9.00 -13.52
CA GLY A 855 27.01 -10.30 -12.89
C GLY A 855 28.36 -10.83 -13.36
N ASP A 856 28.33 -11.82 -14.27
CA ASP A 856 29.52 -12.45 -14.84
C ASP A 856 30.20 -11.65 -15.97
N GLY A 857 29.57 -10.56 -16.44
CA GLY A 857 30.12 -9.62 -17.41
C GLY A 857 30.23 -10.13 -18.85
N LYS A 858 29.63 -11.28 -19.17
CA LYS A 858 29.73 -11.90 -20.52
C LYS A 858 28.78 -11.24 -21.53
N ASP A 859 27.65 -10.74 -21.06
CA ASP A 859 26.61 -10.20 -21.91
C ASP A 859 26.70 -8.68 -22.06
N ILE A 860 27.35 -7.96 -21.12
CA ILE A 860 27.45 -6.49 -21.09
C ILE A 860 28.66 -5.96 -21.87
N CYS A 861 28.45 -4.92 -22.69
CA CYS A 861 29.47 -4.20 -23.45
C CYS A 861 29.93 -3.04 -22.60
N LEU A 862 31.24 -2.90 -22.43
CA LEU A 862 31.79 -1.84 -21.60
C LEU A 862 31.32 -0.44 -22.05
N TRP A 863 31.42 -0.17 -23.36
CA TRP A 863 31.24 1.18 -23.91
C TRP A 863 29.80 1.50 -24.33
N ASP A 864 29.07 0.49 -24.82
CA ASP A 864 27.78 0.69 -25.52
C ASP A 864 26.56 0.54 -24.61
N ASP A 865 26.67 -0.21 -23.51
CA ASP A 865 25.54 -0.48 -22.62
C ASP A 865 25.48 0.52 -21.46
N LYS A 866 24.26 0.83 -20.99
CA LYS A 866 24.03 1.60 -19.77
C LYS A 866 24.13 0.69 -18.55
N TRP A 867 25.31 0.61 -17.91
CA TRP A 867 25.52 -0.29 -16.77
C TRP A 867 26.18 0.38 -15.56
N LEU A 868 26.98 1.44 -15.78
CA LEU A 868 27.70 2.16 -14.73
C LEU A 868 27.06 3.52 -14.37
N VAL A 869 26.53 4.22 -15.37
CA VAL A 869 25.99 5.58 -15.28
C VAL A 869 24.72 5.71 -16.14
N GLU A 870 24.05 6.87 -16.09
CA GLU A 870 22.77 7.07 -16.81
C GLU A 870 22.91 6.95 -18.33
N ASP A 871 24.10 7.21 -18.87
CA ASP A 871 24.42 7.12 -20.29
C ASP A 871 25.55 6.11 -20.56
N PRO A 872 25.67 5.58 -21.79
CA PRO A 872 26.76 4.68 -22.15
C PRO A 872 28.12 5.36 -21.94
N ILE A 873 29.14 4.60 -21.54
CA ILE A 873 30.49 5.16 -21.30
C ILE A 873 31.07 5.79 -22.58
N ARG A 874 30.69 5.28 -23.76
CA ARG A 874 31.02 5.86 -25.07
C ARG A 874 30.64 7.35 -25.16
N ASP A 875 29.46 7.71 -24.66
CA ASP A 875 28.94 9.09 -24.77
C ASP A 875 29.61 10.04 -23.76
N LEU A 876 30.35 9.48 -22.80
CA LEU A 876 31.13 10.18 -21.77
C LEU A 876 32.64 10.08 -22.03
N ALA A 877 33.05 9.51 -23.16
CA ALA A 877 34.44 9.35 -23.50
C ALA A 877 35.08 10.72 -23.79
N VAL A 878 36.28 10.94 -23.26
CA VAL A 878 37.03 12.20 -23.39
C VAL A 878 37.74 12.29 -24.76
N VAL A 879 37.93 11.14 -25.41
CA VAL A 879 38.65 10.97 -26.69
C VAL A 879 37.87 10.01 -27.59
N GLU A 880 38.00 10.14 -28.93
CA GLU A 880 37.40 9.20 -29.87
C GLU A 880 37.92 7.77 -29.64
N LEU A 881 36.98 6.83 -29.48
CA LEU A 881 37.29 5.43 -29.24
C LEU A 881 37.73 4.74 -30.53
N PRO A 882 38.84 3.99 -30.53
CA PRO A 882 39.26 3.20 -31.69
C PRO A 882 38.22 2.13 -32.06
N ALA A 883 38.17 1.75 -33.35
CA ALA A 883 37.21 0.77 -33.87
C ALA A 883 37.29 -0.59 -33.15
N ASP A 884 38.47 -0.97 -32.67
CA ASP A 884 38.73 -2.21 -31.94
C ASP A 884 38.02 -2.29 -30.58
N PHE A 885 37.53 -1.17 -30.04
CA PHE A 885 36.77 -1.12 -28.78
C PHE A 885 35.28 -1.39 -28.96
N GLN A 886 34.81 -1.59 -30.19
CA GLN A 886 33.42 -1.91 -30.46
C GLN A 886 33.11 -3.37 -30.08
N GLY A 887 32.16 -3.57 -29.18
CA GLY A 887 31.73 -4.92 -28.79
C GLY A 887 32.49 -5.55 -27.62
N ILE A 888 33.55 -4.91 -27.10
CA ILE A 888 34.32 -5.43 -25.95
C ILE A 888 33.41 -5.66 -24.75
N LYS A 889 33.49 -6.87 -24.17
CA LYS A 889 32.73 -7.27 -23.00
C LYS A 889 33.41 -6.89 -21.69
N ILE A 890 32.63 -6.72 -20.63
CA ILE A 890 33.16 -6.48 -19.28
C ILE A 890 34.11 -7.61 -18.86
N ARG A 891 33.73 -8.87 -19.13
CA ARG A 891 34.53 -10.05 -18.80
C ARG A 891 35.92 -10.07 -19.46
N GLU A 892 36.10 -9.40 -20.60
CA GLU A 892 37.38 -9.35 -21.32
C GLU A 892 38.38 -8.37 -20.69
N LEU A 893 37.90 -7.42 -19.90
CA LEU A 893 38.70 -6.37 -19.25
C LEU A 893 38.78 -6.56 -17.72
N TRP A 894 38.22 -7.65 -17.21
CA TRP A 894 38.26 -8.02 -15.80
C TRP A 894 39.07 -9.30 -15.61
N HIS A 895 40.10 -9.22 -14.77
CA HIS A 895 40.97 -10.35 -14.44
C HIS A 895 40.74 -10.80 -12.99
N GLU A 896 40.56 -12.11 -12.79
CA GLU A 896 40.33 -12.68 -11.46
C GLU A 896 41.56 -12.45 -10.57
N GLY A 897 41.36 -11.80 -9.41
CA GLY A 897 42.41 -11.48 -8.44
C GLY A 897 43.17 -10.16 -8.69
N SER A 898 43.19 -9.63 -9.92
CA SER A 898 43.87 -8.36 -10.27
C SER A 898 42.92 -7.22 -10.64
N GLY A 899 41.63 -7.48 -10.85
CA GLY A 899 40.61 -6.46 -11.10
C GLY A 899 40.56 -5.97 -12.55
N TRP A 900 40.18 -4.70 -12.74
CA TRP A 900 40.06 -4.08 -14.08
C TRP A 900 41.44 -3.84 -14.74
N ASP A 901 41.54 -4.12 -16.05
CA ASP A 901 42.68 -3.69 -16.88
C ASP A 901 42.57 -2.17 -17.18
N LEU A 902 42.94 -1.37 -16.17
CA LEU A 902 42.81 0.09 -16.21
C LEU A 902 43.71 0.74 -17.26
N ALA A 903 44.79 0.08 -17.69
CA ALA A 903 45.70 0.63 -18.70
C ALA A 903 44.97 0.85 -20.04
N LYS A 904 44.02 -0.02 -20.39
CA LYS A 904 43.22 0.08 -21.62
C LYS A 904 42.03 1.04 -21.52
N ILE A 905 41.60 1.40 -20.30
CA ILE A 905 40.38 2.19 -20.07
C ILE A 905 40.71 3.65 -19.72
N THR A 906 41.75 3.88 -18.91
CA THR A 906 42.05 5.18 -18.27
C THR A 906 42.27 6.32 -19.26
N LEU A 907 42.76 6.02 -20.46
CA LEU A 907 43.04 7.03 -21.51
C LEU A 907 41.76 7.63 -22.13
N TYR A 908 40.60 7.00 -21.96
CA TYR A 908 39.38 7.37 -22.67
C TYR A 908 38.24 7.86 -21.77
N VAL A 909 38.36 7.72 -20.44
CA VAL A 909 37.29 8.07 -19.48
C VAL A 909 37.74 9.14 -18.50
N SER A 910 36.80 9.96 -18.02
CA SER A 910 37.08 10.96 -16.99
C SER A 910 37.40 10.31 -15.64
N GLU A 911 38.06 11.05 -14.75
CA GLU A 911 38.40 10.57 -13.41
C GLU A 911 37.17 10.12 -12.60
N GLY A 912 36.04 10.83 -12.74
CA GLY A 912 34.78 10.45 -12.08
C GLY A 912 34.22 9.10 -12.56
N VAL A 913 34.34 8.78 -13.85
CA VAL A 913 33.96 7.48 -14.40
C VAL A 913 34.93 6.39 -13.95
N ARG A 914 36.24 6.71 -13.89
CA ARG A 914 37.28 5.80 -13.39
C ARG A 914 37.03 5.36 -11.94
N LEU A 915 36.72 6.30 -11.05
CA LEU A 915 36.43 6.00 -9.64
C LEU A 915 35.19 5.11 -9.49
N ARG A 916 34.15 5.33 -10.32
CA ARG A 916 32.97 4.46 -10.34
C ARG A 916 33.30 3.06 -10.84
N LEU A 917 34.11 2.92 -11.89
CA LEU A 917 34.57 1.62 -12.38
C LEU A 917 35.32 0.83 -11.30
N LEU A 918 36.24 1.49 -10.58
CA LEU A 918 37.01 0.88 -9.48
C LEU A 918 36.13 0.39 -8.33
N SER A 919 34.97 1.01 -8.12
CA SER A 919 34.01 0.57 -7.11
C SER A 919 33.16 -0.64 -7.52
N MET A 920 33.23 -1.07 -8.79
CA MET A 920 32.44 -2.19 -9.31
C MET A 920 33.25 -3.48 -9.32
N VAL A 921 32.65 -4.55 -8.81
CA VAL A 921 33.19 -5.92 -8.83
C VAL A 921 32.37 -6.77 -9.80
N VAL A 922 33.06 -7.51 -10.68
CA VAL A 922 32.43 -8.49 -11.59
C VAL A 922 32.38 -9.83 -10.87
N ASP A 923 31.19 -10.40 -10.74
CA ASP A 923 30.98 -11.65 -10.01
C ASP A 923 31.31 -12.86 -10.88
N THR A 924 32.56 -13.32 -10.75
CA THR A 924 33.06 -14.49 -11.46
C THR A 924 32.96 -15.78 -10.64
N VAL A 925 32.65 -15.68 -9.35
CA VAL A 925 32.75 -16.77 -8.37
C VAL A 925 31.39 -17.44 -8.11
N THR A 926 30.31 -16.67 -7.99
CA THR A 926 28.96 -17.24 -7.76
C THR A 926 28.30 -17.71 -9.06
N GLY A 927 28.82 -17.29 -10.21
CA GLY A 927 28.24 -17.58 -11.53
C GLY A 927 26.93 -16.84 -11.81
N SER A 928 26.67 -15.74 -11.09
CA SER A 928 25.47 -14.91 -11.30
C SER A 928 25.46 -14.28 -12.69
N ASN A 929 24.41 -14.56 -13.48
CA ASN A 929 24.28 -14.03 -14.84
C ASN A 929 24.00 -12.53 -14.86
N ASP A 930 24.51 -11.84 -15.88
CA ASP A 930 24.17 -10.45 -16.19
C ASP A 930 22.64 -10.26 -16.31
N ARG A 931 22.11 -9.18 -15.71
CA ARG A 931 20.65 -8.93 -15.66
C ARG A 931 20.30 -7.49 -16.03
N THR A 932 19.16 -7.32 -16.68
CA THR A 932 18.61 -5.99 -16.97
C THR A 932 17.78 -5.45 -15.80
N SER A 933 17.86 -4.15 -15.53
CA SER A 933 17.08 -3.43 -14.52
C SER A 933 16.41 -2.19 -15.14
N TRP A 934 15.34 -1.71 -14.51
CA TRP A 934 14.66 -0.49 -14.93
C TRP A 934 15.32 0.73 -14.28
N GLY A 935 15.96 1.58 -15.09
CA GLY A 935 16.79 2.69 -14.61
C GLY A 935 16.02 3.81 -13.91
N ALA A 936 14.73 3.99 -14.21
CA ALA A 936 13.91 5.03 -13.58
C ALA A 936 13.38 4.65 -12.18
N THR A 937 13.87 3.57 -11.56
CA THR A 937 13.51 3.14 -10.20
C THR A 937 14.74 2.60 -9.46
N ALA A 938 14.92 2.97 -8.19
CA ALA A 938 16.07 2.54 -7.38
C ALA A 938 16.14 1.02 -7.17
N ASN A 939 15.01 0.33 -7.07
CA ASN A 939 14.95 -1.13 -6.92
C ASN A 939 15.03 -1.89 -8.27
N GLY A 940 15.22 -1.18 -9.38
CA GLY A 940 15.29 -1.78 -10.72
C GLY A 940 13.99 -2.39 -11.25
N GLN A 941 12.84 -2.17 -10.60
CA GLN A 941 11.55 -2.75 -10.99
C GLN A 941 10.76 -1.86 -11.96
N PHE A 942 10.30 -2.46 -13.06
CA PHE A 942 9.46 -1.75 -14.01
C PHE A 942 8.03 -1.55 -13.47
N THR A 943 7.55 -0.30 -13.49
CA THR A 943 6.14 0.02 -13.22
C THR A 943 5.58 0.94 -14.31
N VAL A 944 4.26 0.86 -14.57
CA VAL A 944 3.61 1.78 -15.53
C VAL A 944 3.73 3.24 -15.06
N LYS A 945 3.75 3.48 -13.75
CA LYS A 945 3.93 4.81 -13.16
C LYS A 945 5.32 5.39 -13.46
N SER A 946 6.38 4.60 -13.27
CA SER A 946 7.75 5.04 -13.57
C SER A 946 7.96 5.20 -15.08
N ALA A 947 7.44 4.30 -15.91
CA ALA A 947 7.46 4.43 -17.37
C ALA A 947 6.72 5.67 -17.89
N TYR A 948 5.55 5.99 -17.32
CA TYR A 948 4.81 7.20 -17.67
C TYR A 948 5.57 8.47 -17.25
N SER A 949 6.22 8.45 -16.08
CA SER A 949 7.03 9.58 -15.60
C SER A 949 8.27 9.81 -16.48
N PHE A 950 8.94 8.73 -16.90
CA PHE A 950 10.06 8.76 -17.85
C PHE A 950 9.66 9.44 -19.17
N LEU A 951 8.49 9.09 -19.73
CA LEU A 951 7.97 9.70 -20.96
C LEU A 951 7.63 11.19 -20.85
N LEU A 952 7.37 11.69 -19.63
CA LEU A 952 7.09 13.11 -19.40
C LEU A 952 8.36 13.94 -19.19
N GLN A 953 9.40 13.33 -18.61
CA GLN A 953 10.68 13.99 -18.31
C GLN A 953 11.49 14.31 -19.58
N SER A 954 11.30 13.57 -20.67
CA SER A 954 12.00 13.80 -21.95
C SER A 954 11.60 15.07 -22.70
N GLY A 955 10.67 15.89 -22.16
CA GLY A 955 9.99 16.95 -22.93
C GLY A 955 10.22 18.40 -22.50
N THR A 956 10.65 18.68 -21.27
CA THR A 956 10.75 20.09 -20.81
C THR A 956 11.72 20.23 -19.64
N GLN A 957 12.73 21.10 -19.78
CA GLN A 957 13.40 21.74 -18.65
C GLN A 957 12.36 22.64 -17.92
N ALA A 958 11.47 22.03 -17.16
CA ALA A 958 10.57 22.79 -16.30
C ALA A 958 11.42 23.32 -15.13
N GLN A 959 11.43 24.65 -14.94
CA GLN A 959 11.92 25.26 -13.71
C GLN A 959 11.32 24.51 -12.53
N ASN A 960 12.17 24.05 -11.60
CA ASN A 960 11.80 23.15 -10.49
C ASN A 960 10.81 23.83 -9.51
N MET A 961 9.54 23.91 -9.89
CA MET A 961 8.43 24.42 -9.06
C MET A 961 7.81 23.31 -8.20
N ARG A 962 8.52 22.19 -8.00
CA ARG A 962 8.02 21.03 -7.23
C ARG A 962 7.62 21.40 -5.82
N GLN A 963 8.51 22.11 -5.13
CA GLN A 963 8.25 22.58 -3.77
C GLN A 963 7.05 23.54 -3.71
N PHE A 964 6.85 24.37 -4.75
CA PHE A 964 5.73 25.30 -4.84
C PHE A 964 4.40 24.55 -4.90
N PHE A 965 4.26 23.60 -5.83
CA PHE A 965 2.97 22.91 -6.01
C PHE A 965 2.69 21.88 -4.91
N ASP A 966 3.71 21.22 -4.36
CA ASP A 966 3.54 20.34 -3.20
C ASP A 966 2.90 21.10 -2.02
N ARG A 967 3.28 22.37 -1.80
CA ARG A 967 2.66 23.22 -0.79
C ARG A 967 1.18 23.49 -1.07
N VAL A 968 0.84 23.84 -2.32
CA VAL A 968 -0.56 24.09 -2.75
C VAL A 968 -1.44 22.85 -2.54
N TRP A 969 -0.93 21.66 -2.85
CA TRP A 969 -1.70 20.42 -2.72
C TRP A 969 -1.76 19.88 -1.29
N ARG A 970 -0.81 20.22 -0.42
CA ARG A 970 -0.80 19.87 1.01
C ARG A 970 -1.78 20.67 1.87
N VAL A 971 -2.27 21.82 1.39
CA VAL A 971 -3.24 22.64 2.15
C VAL A 971 -4.45 21.82 2.55
N THR A 972 -4.77 21.74 3.85
CA THR A 972 -5.94 21.00 4.34
C THR A 972 -7.22 21.72 3.98
N THR A 973 -7.84 21.34 2.86
CA THR A 973 -9.11 21.89 2.39
C THR A 973 -9.76 20.94 1.39
N THR A 974 -10.99 21.23 0.98
CA THR A 974 -11.68 20.42 -0.03
C THR A 974 -10.95 20.46 -1.39
N GLU A 975 -11.00 19.38 -2.16
CA GLU A 975 -10.36 19.34 -3.49
C GLU A 975 -10.85 20.46 -4.43
N ARG A 976 -12.08 20.96 -4.22
CA ARG A 976 -12.62 22.12 -4.97
C ARG A 976 -11.79 23.38 -4.76
N VAL A 977 -11.40 23.64 -3.53
CA VAL A 977 -10.62 24.82 -3.15
C VAL A 977 -9.16 24.65 -3.62
N ARG A 978 -8.55 23.47 -3.46
CA ARG A 978 -7.20 23.19 -3.98
C ARG A 978 -7.11 23.39 -5.50
N VAL A 979 -8.09 22.86 -6.24
CA VAL A 979 -8.16 23.03 -7.71
C VAL A 979 -8.38 24.50 -8.09
N PHE A 980 -9.12 25.26 -7.29
CA PHE A 980 -9.27 26.69 -7.52
C PHE A 980 -7.96 27.45 -7.32
N ILE A 981 -7.24 27.21 -6.23
CA ILE A 981 -5.92 27.83 -6.00
C ILE A 981 -4.95 27.47 -7.13
N TRP A 982 -4.98 26.23 -7.60
CA TRP A 982 -4.22 25.83 -8.78
C TRP A 982 -4.53 26.68 -10.03
N LEU A 983 -5.79 27.06 -10.28
CA LEU A 983 -6.15 28.01 -11.36
C LEU A 983 -5.59 29.42 -11.11
N VAL A 984 -5.51 29.85 -9.86
CA VAL A 984 -4.95 31.15 -9.46
C VAL A 984 -3.44 31.18 -9.70
N VAL A 985 -2.72 30.11 -9.34
CA VAL A 985 -1.27 29.96 -9.57
C VAL A 985 -0.94 30.03 -11.06
N HIS A 986 -1.76 29.41 -11.90
CA HIS A 986 -1.60 29.50 -13.36
C HIS A 986 -2.09 30.82 -13.94
N GLN A 987 -2.68 31.70 -13.11
CA GLN A 987 -3.18 33.03 -13.47
C GLN A 987 -4.26 32.99 -14.56
N VAL A 988 -5.17 32.02 -14.49
CA VAL A 988 -6.15 31.76 -15.58
C VAL A 988 -7.62 31.98 -15.19
N ILE A 989 -7.90 32.49 -13.99
CA ILE A 989 -9.30 32.74 -13.58
C ILE A 989 -9.91 33.89 -14.42
N MET A 990 -11.19 33.78 -14.77
CA MET A 990 -11.85 34.64 -15.75
C MET A 990 -12.36 35.96 -15.15
N THR A 991 -11.44 36.82 -14.71
CA THR A 991 -11.80 38.19 -14.29
C THR A 991 -12.24 39.04 -15.48
N ASP A 992 -12.85 40.20 -15.25
CA ASP A 992 -13.34 41.04 -16.35
C ASP A 992 -12.22 41.63 -17.22
N VAL A 993 -11.01 41.84 -16.68
CA VAL A 993 -9.81 42.15 -17.49
C VAL A 993 -9.48 40.99 -18.44
N GLU A 994 -9.45 39.75 -17.94
CA GLU A 994 -9.22 38.57 -18.77
C GLU A 994 -10.35 38.32 -19.77
N ARG A 995 -11.60 38.64 -19.40
CA ARG A 995 -12.76 38.57 -20.31
C ARG A 995 -12.66 39.64 -21.39
N ARG A 996 -12.24 40.87 -21.07
CA ARG A 996 -12.02 41.95 -22.04
C ARG A 996 -10.88 41.60 -23.00
N ARG A 997 -9.75 41.12 -22.47
CA ARG A 997 -8.59 40.63 -23.26
C ARG A 997 -8.99 39.52 -24.23
N ARG A 998 -9.99 38.71 -23.88
CA ARG A 998 -10.52 37.62 -24.70
C ARG A 998 -11.80 37.99 -25.47
N HIS A 999 -12.16 39.28 -25.53
CA HIS A 999 -13.32 39.82 -26.25
C HIS A 999 -14.70 39.25 -25.78
N LEU A 1000 -14.80 38.84 -24.52
CA LEU A 1000 -16.03 38.33 -23.87
C LEU A 1000 -16.78 39.39 -23.05
N SER A 1001 -16.20 40.58 -22.90
CA SER A 1001 -16.78 41.74 -22.21
C SER A 1001 -16.26 43.03 -22.85
N ALA A 1002 -17.09 44.07 -22.93
CA ALA A 1002 -16.68 45.39 -23.41
C ALA A 1002 -15.85 46.17 -22.38
N SER A 1003 -16.01 45.84 -21.09
CA SER A 1003 -15.34 46.52 -19.97
C SER A 1003 -14.51 45.54 -19.14
N GLY A 1004 -13.36 46.02 -18.68
CA GLY A 1004 -12.50 45.34 -17.71
C GLY A 1004 -12.77 45.76 -16.26
N VAL A 1005 -13.69 46.71 -16.05
CA VAL A 1005 -13.95 47.32 -14.73
C VAL A 1005 -14.63 46.31 -13.80
N CYS A 1006 -14.20 46.29 -12.53
CA CYS A 1006 -14.77 45.43 -11.49
C CYS A 1006 -16.23 45.79 -11.21
N GLN A 1007 -17.13 44.83 -11.36
CA GLN A 1007 -18.56 45.04 -11.14
C GLN A 1007 -18.95 45.14 -9.66
N VAL A 1008 -18.04 44.77 -8.74
CA VAL A 1008 -18.27 44.82 -7.29
C VAL A 1008 -18.00 46.22 -6.75
N CYS A 1009 -16.83 46.80 -7.03
CA CYS A 1009 -16.43 48.10 -6.50
C CYS A 1009 -16.59 49.25 -7.49
N LYS A 1010 -16.71 48.95 -8.79
CA LYS A 1010 -16.76 49.92 -9.91
C LYS A 1010 -15.57 50.89 -9.99
N GLY A 1011 -14.50 50.67 -9.23
CA GLY A 1011 -13.41 51.63 -9.01
C GLY A 1011 -12.10 51.35 -9.77
N GLY A 1012 -12.05 50.35 -10.66
CA GLY A 1012 -10.84 50.03 -11.43
C GLY A 1012 -10.91 48.71 -12.18
N ASP A 1013 -9.83 48.36 -12.88
CA ASP A 1013 -9.69 47.12 -13.66
C ASP A 1013 -9.71 45.87 -12.76
N GLU A 1014 -10.56 44.91 -13.10
CA GLU A 1014 -10.75 43.66 -12.39
C GLU A 1014 -9.62 42.65 -12.72
N THR A 1015 -8.46 42.82 -12.10
CA THR A 1015 -7.36 41.84 -12.16
C THR A 1015 -7.56 40.69 -11.15
N ILE A 1016 -6.78 39.60 -11.25
CA ILE A 1016 -6.88 38.47 -10.30
C ILE A 1016 -6.62 38.92 -8.86
N LEU A 1017 -5.56 39.71 -8.66
CA LEU A 1017 -5.24 40.30 -7.35
C LEU A 1017 -6.34 41.29 -6.93
N HIS A 1018 -6.91 42.06 -7.85
CA HIS A 1018 -8.04 42.91 -7.49
C HIS A 1018 -9.22 42.10 -6.94
N VAL A 1019 -9.68 41.06 -7.63
CA VAL A 1019 -10.83 40.27 -7.16
C VAL A 1019 -10.54 39.53 -5.86
N LEU A 1020 -9.35 38.92 -5.77
CA LEU A 1020 -9.01 38.04 -4.66
C LEU A 1020 -8.42 38.77 -3.46
N ARG A 1021 -7.93 40.01 -3.62
CA ARG A 1021 -7.15 40.73 -2.61
C ARG A 1021 -7.50 42.21 -2.49
N ASP A 1022 -7.44 42.98 -3.58
CA ASP A 1022 -7.41 44.46 -3.53
C ASP A 1022 -8.78 45.14 -3.64
N CYS A 1023 -9.82 44.41 -4.06
CA CYS A 1023 -11.17 44.94 -4.16
C CYS A 1023 -11.63 45.37 -2.75
N PRO A 1024 -12.14 46.60 -2.52
CA PRO A 1024 -12.48 47.12 -1.20
C PRO A 1024 -13.31 46.17 -0.33
N LEU A 1025 -14.21 45.40 -0.95
CA LEU A 1025 -15.05 44.43 -0.26
C LEU A 1025 -14.24 43.23 0.30
N ILE A 1026 -13.26 42.74 -0.45
CA ILE A 1026 -12.40 41.61 -0.07
C ILE A 1026 -11.19 42.08 0.72
N ALA A 1027 -10.63 43.22 0.36
CA ALA A 1027 -9.55 43.88 1.07
C ALA A 1027 -9.96 44.23 2.51
N GLY A 1028 -11.23 44.59 2.75
CA GLY A 1028 -11.78 44.75 4.09
C GLY A 1028 -11.83 43.46 4.92
N ILE A 1029 -12.05 42.30 4.27
CA ILE A 1029 -11.99 40.97 4.92
C ILE A 1029 -10.52 40.63 5.23
N TRP A 1030 -9.61 40.82 4.28
CA TRP A 1030 -8.18 40.60 4.53
C TRP A 1030 -7.60 41.56 5.57
N GLY A 1031 -8.05 42.82 5.58
CA GLY A 1031 -7.65 43.79 6.59
C GLY A 1031 -8.02 43.38 8.02
N ARG A 1032 -9.02 42.49 8.17
CA ARG A 1032 -9.48 41.94 9.45
C ARG A 1032 -8.94 40.55 9.77
N LEU A 1033 -8.64 39.74 8.75
CA LEU A 1033 -8.19 38.36 8.92
C LEU A 1033 -6.70 38.23 9.08
N VAL A 1034 -6.00 39.05 8.34
CA VAL A 1034 -4.58 38.85 8.13
C VAL A 1034 -3.95 39.76 9.24
N PRO A 1035 -2.97 39.33 10.07
CA PRO A 1035 -2.38 40.05 11.23
C PRO A 1035 -1.46 41.28 11.07
N ARG A 1036 -1.33 42.15 12.07
CA ARG A 1036 -0.78 43.50 11.83
C ARG A 1036 0.70 43.76 11.46
N GLY A 1037 1.46 42.78 10.96
CA GLY A 1037 2.89 42.95 10.61
C GLY A 1037 3.29 42.87 9.14
N LYS A 1038 2.45 42.37 8.22
CA LYS A 1038 2.83 42.19 6.80
C LYS A 1038 1.77 42.65 5.76
N ILE A 1039 0.88 43.64 6.03
CA ILE A 1039 -0.08 44.15 5.00
C ILE A 1039 0.61 44.70 3.85
N THR A 1040 1.58 45.51 4.17
CA THR A 1040 2.41 46.13 3.18
C THR A 1040 2.98 45.04 2.28
N ALA A 1041 3.52 43.94 2.84
CA ALA A 1041 4.02 42.81 2.04
C ALA A 1041 2.93 42.02 1.31
N PHE A 1042 1.79 41.72 1.93
CA PHE A 1042 0.71 40.92 1.35
C PHE A 1042 0.02 41.62 0.19
N PHE A 1043 -0.22 42.93 0.32
CA PHE A 1043 -0.82 43.76 -0.73
C PHE A 1043 0.22 44.22 -1.77
N ALA A 1044 1.52 44.24 -1.43
CA ALA A 1044 2.59 44.49 -2.41
C ALA A 1044 3.06 43.23 -3.17
N SER A 1045 2.83 42.03 -2.65
CA SER A 1045 3.27 40.78 -3.28
C SER A 1045 2.66 40.59 -4.66
N ASN A 1046 3.44 40.09 -5.62
CA ASN A 1046 2.86 39.57 -6.86
C ASN A 1046 2.11 38.26 -6.58
N ILE A 1047 1.29 37.81 -7.52
CA ILE A 1047 0.39 36.67 -7.35
C ILE A 1047 1.10 35.34 -7.02
N LEU A 1048 2.27 35.07 -7.61
CA LEU A 1048 2.99 33.81 -7.37
C LEU A 1048 3.62 33.81 -5.98
N ASP A 1049 4.26 34.90 -5.58
CA ASP A 1049 4.81 35.06 -4.24
C ASP A 1049 3.69 35.05 -3.19
N TRP A 1050 2.55 35.68 -3.50
CA TRP A 1050 1.37 35.68 -2.64
C TRP A 1050 0.84 34.26 -2.41
N VAL A 1051 0.69 33.46 -3.46
CA VAL A 1051 0.20 32.07 -3.33
C VAL A 1051 1.28 31.09 -2.86
N TYR A 1052 2.57 31.44 -2.96
CA TYR A 1052 3.65 30.63 -2.37
C TYR A 1052 3.74 30.84 -0.86
N GLN A 1053 3.77 32.11 -0.44
CA GLN A 1053 4.06 32.47 0.94
C GLN A 1053 2.88 32.15 1.87
N ASN A 1054 1.64 32.38 1.44
CA ASN A 1054 0.47 32.24 2.33
C ASN A 1054 0.13 30.77 2.70
N PRO A 1055 0.14 29.78 1.80
CA PRO A 1055 -0.01 28.37 2.15
C PRO A 1055 1.18 27.76 2.90
N SER A 1056 2.36 28.36 2.78
CA SER A 1056 3.57 27.95 3.52
C SER A 1056 3.60 28.46 4.95
N ASP A 1057 2.73 29.42 5.23
CA ASP A 1057 2.69 30.08 6.51
C ASP A 1057 1.88 29.23 7.47
N VAL A 1058 2.60 28.61 8.42
CA VAL A 1058 2.07 27.66 9.42
C VAL A 1058 1.26 28.37 10.51
N THR A 1059 0.78 29.58 10.21
CA THR A 1059 -0.03 30.35 11.14
C THR A 1059 -1.40 29.72 11.28
N GLU A 1060 -2.05 29.96 12.40
CA GLU A 1060 -3.40 29.55 12.73
C GLU A 1060 -4.11 30.82 13.19
N ILE A 1061 -5.18 31.13 12.49
CA ILE A 1061 -5.92 32.37 12.66
C ILE A 1061 -7.36 31.97 12.93
N ARG A 1062 -7.86 32.39 14.10
CA ARG A 1062 -9.20 32.08 14.59
C ARG A 1062 -9.48 30.56 14.65
N GLY A 1063 -8.58 29.72 15.19
CA GLY A 1063 -8.88 28.30 15.50
C GLY A 1063 -8.83 27.33 14.31
N CYS A 1064 -8.17 27.72 13.21
CA CYS A 1064 -7.90 26.85 12.06
C CYS A 1064 -6.60 27.31 11.36
N PRO A 1065 -5.87 26.41 10.69
CA PRO A 1065 -4.65 26.77 9.95
C PRO A 1065 -4.92 27.88 8.95
N TRP A 1066 -4.05 28.88 8.91
CA TRP A 1066 -4.07 30.00 7.97
C TRP A 1066 -4.00 29.51 6.53
N ALA A 1067 -3.24 28.46 6.23
CA ALA A 1067 -3.25 27.85 4.92
C ALA A 1067 -4.69 27.46 4.49
N THR A 1068 -5.47 26.87 5.40
CA THR A 1068 -6.89 26.53 5.20
C THR A 1068 -7.77 27.77 5.12
N LEU A 1069 -7.61 28.74 6.03
CA LEU A 1069 -8.41 29.96 6.05
C LEU A 1069 -8.16 30.83 4.82
N PHE A 1070 -6.90 31.06 4.46
CA PHE A 1070 -6.48 31.74 3.23
C PHE A 1070 -7.11 31.09 2.01
N ALA A 1071 -7.01 29.76 1.91
CA ALA A 1071 -7.60 29.00 0.81
C ALA A 1071 -9.12 29.20 0.71
N ILE A 1072 -9.82 29.18 1.84
CA ILE A 1072 -11.27 29.37 1.92
C ILE A 1072 -11.68 30.80 1.59
N VAL A 1073 -10.94 31.80 2.07
CA VAL A 1073 -11.22 33.21 1.75
C VAL A 1073 -10.97 33.51 0.28
N VAL A 1074 -9.88 32.99 -0.30
CA VAL A 1074 -9.58 33.08 -1.74
C VAL A 1074 -10.72 32.46 -2.56
N TRP A 1075 -11.22 31.29 -2.15
CA TRP A 1075 -12.36 30.64 -2.80
C TRP A 1075 -13.65 31.46 -2.70
N TRP A 1076 -14.00 31.95 -1.52
CA TRP A 1076 -15.24 32.69 -1.29
C TRP A 1076 -15.21 34.12 -1.86
N ALA A 1077 -14.04 34.76 -1.91
CA ALA A 1077 -13.85 36.02 -2.62
C ALA A 1077 -14.28 35.90 -4.09
N TRP A 1078 -13.85 34.82 -4.74
CA TRP A 1078 -14.27 34.49 -6.09
C TRP A 1078 -15.76 34.17 -6.19
N LYS A 1079 -16.30 33.38 -5.26
CA LYS A 1079 -17.73 32.99 -5.25
C LYS A 1079 -18.66 34.19 -5.07
N TRP A 1080 -18.37 35.09 -4.13
CA TRP A 1080 -19.19 36.29 -3.92
C TRP A 1080 -19.13 37.24 -5.11
N ARG A 1081 -17.96 37.38 -5.75
CA ARG A 1081 -17.86 38.11 -7.02
C ARG A 1081 -18.74 37.48 -8.09
N CYS A 1082 -18.67 36.16 -8.27
CA CYS A 1082 -19.52 35.45 -9.23
C CYS A 1082 -21.01 35.63 -8.93
N GLY A 1083 -21.42 35.52 -7.67
CA GLY A 1083 -22.82 35.72 -7.27
C GLY A 1083 -23.32 37.15 -7.48
N ASN A 1084 -22.46 38.17 -7.34
CA ASN A 1084 -22.80 39.56 -7.65
C ASN A 1084 -22.92 39.82 -9.16
N VAL A 1085 -22.08 39.19 -9.98
CA VAL A 1085 -22.09 39.38 -11.45
C VAL A 1085 -23.19 38.58 -12.14
N PHE A 1086 -23.50 37.37 -11.64
CA PHE A 1086 -24.42 36.44 -12.29
C PHE A 1086 -25.76 36.25 -11.56
N GLY A 1087 -26.00 36.95 -10.45
CA GLY A 1087 -27.32 37.06 -9.81
C GLY A 1087 -27.73 35.89 -8.89
N GLU A 1088 -26.78 35.11 -8.37
CA GLU A 1088 -27.08 33.87 -7.59
C GLU A 1088 -26.94 34.02 -6.06
N ASN A 1089 -26.69 35.21 -5.51
CA ASN A 1089 -26.41 35.36 -4.07
C ASN A 1089 -27.68 35.39 -3.19
N GLY A 1090 -27.82 34.40 -2.30
CA GLY A 1090 -28.50 34.59 -1.01
C GLY A 1090 -27.68 35.55 -0.13
N ARG A 1091 -28.34 36.47 0.59
CA ARG A 1091 -27.67 37.47 1.44
C ARG A 1091 -26.99 36.81 2.65
N CYS A 1092 -25.67 36.60 2.59
CA CYS A 1092 -24.87 36.31 3.77
C CYS A 1092 -24.63 37.63 4.54
N ARG A 1093 -25.26 37.79 5.73
CA ARG A 1093 -25.18 39.01 6.56
C ARG A 1093 -23.79 39.25 7.16
N ASP A 1094 -23.02 38.19 7.47
CA ASP A 1094 -21.63 38.28 7.96
C ASP A 1094 -20.69 37.35 7.20
N ARG A 1095 -20.05 37.92 6.17
CA ARG A 1095 -19.10 37.22 5.29
C ARG A 1095 -17.83 36.78 6.00
N LEU A 1096 -17.39 37.52 7.02
CA LEU A 1096 -16.15 37.24 7.75
C LEU A 1096 -16.33 36.06 8.70
N ARG A 1097 -17.42 36.05 9.47
CA ARG A 1097 -17.75 34.93 10.35
C ARG A 1097 -17.96 33.65 9.54
N PHE A 1098 -18.68 33.75 8.44
CA PHE A 1098 -18.97 32.61 7.56
C PHE A 1098 -17.72 31.88 7.04
N VAL A 1099 -16.71 32.61 6.51
CA VAL A 1099 -15.49 31.96 5.99
C VAL A 1099 -14.62 31.35 7.10
N VAL A 1100 -14.68 31.92 8.30
CA VAL A 1100 -13.97 31.39 9.48
C VAL A 1100 -14.63 30.11 9.97
N ASP A 1101 -15.96 30.09 10.09
CA ASP A 1101 -16.71 28.90 10.51
C ASP A 1101 -16.53 27.76 9.50
N GLN A 1102 -16.60 28.05 8.20
CA GLN A 1102 -16.31 27.05 7.15
C GLN A 1102 -14.88 26.50 7.20
N ALA A 1103 -13.88 27.34 7.46
CA ALA A 1103 -12.50 26.87 7.58
C ALA A 1103 -12.29 25.97 8.82
N ARG A 1104 -12.95 26.28 9.93
CA ARG A 1104 -12.97 25.44 11.15
C ARG A 1104 -13.65 24.11 10.92
N GLU A 1105 -14.83 24.10 10.30
CA GLU A 1105 -15.56 22.87 9.99
C GLU A 1105 -14.71 21.90 9.17
N ILE A 1106 -14.04 22.40 8.12
CA ILE A 1106 -13.18 21.59 7.26
C ILE A 1106 -11.96 21.07 8.03
N TRP A 1107 -11.39 21.88 8.92
CA TRP A 1107 -10.28 21.48 9.76
C TRP A 1107 -10.67 20.40 10.79
N MET A 1108 -11.81 20.55 11.46
CA MET A 1108 -12.35 19.56 12.39
C MET A 1108 -12.66 18.24 11.69
N ALA A 1109 -13.27 18.28 10.51
CA ALA A 1109 -13.56 17.08 9.74
C ALA A 1109 -12.28 16.32 9.33
N HIS A 1110 -11.20 17.03 9.02
CA HIS A 1110 -9.90 16.40 8.70
C HIS A 1110 -9.27 15.69 9.91
N GLN A 1111 -9.45 16.23 11.12
CA GLN A 1111 -8.95 15.61 12.36
C GLN A 1111 -9.70 14.33 12.72
N ILE A 1112 -10.98 14.21 12.37
CA ILE A 1112 -11.83 13.06 12.71
C ILE A 1112 -11.70 11.92 11.70
N TYR A 1113 -11.65 12.22 10.40
CA TYR A 1113 -11.74 11.22 9.32
C TYR A 1113 -10.43 10.93 8.58
N GLY A 1114 -9.34 11.62 8.90
CA GLY A 1114 -8.08 11.49 8.14
C GLY A 1114 -8.16 12.03 6.71
N GLU A 1115 -7.28 11.58 5.81
CA GLU A 1115 -7.07 12.18 4.47
C GLU A 1115 -8.22 11.97 3.45
N GLU A 1116 -9.29 11.22 3.75
CA GLU A 1116 -10.35 10.87 2.80
C GLU A 1116 -11.65 11.70 2.92
N LEU A 1117 -11.56 13.04 2.82
CA LEU A 1117 -12.75 13.89 2.64
C LEU A 1117 -13.21 13.88 1.16
N CYS A 1118 -13.97 12.85 0.78
CA CYS A 1118 -14.58 12.72 -0.55
C CYS A 1118 -15.99 13.37 -0.57
N GLY A 1119 -16.10 14.68 -0.73
CA GLY A 1119 -17.43 15.34 -0.64
C GLY A 1119 -17.64 16.49 -1.60
N GLY A 1120 -18.48 16.28 -2.61
CA GLY A 1120 -19.02 17.37 -3.42
C GLY A 1120 -20.17 18.09 -2.71
N VAL A 1121 -19.88 19.14 -1.93
CA VAL A 1121 -20.91 19.91 -1.21
C VAL A 1121 -21.65 20.86 -2.17
N GLY A 1122 -22.97 20.73 -2.29
CA GLY A 1122 -23.81 21.72 -2.98
C GLY A 1122 -23.77 23.05 -2.23
N ASP A 1123 -23.62 24.15 -2.96
CA ASP A 1123 -23.58 25.51 -2.40
C ASP A 1123 -24.99 25.90 -1.88
N ASN A 1124 -25.32 25.58 -0.61
CA ASN A 1124 -26.17 26.35 0.30
C ASN A 1124 -26.50 25.55 1.58
N PRO A 1125 -26.49 26.17 2.78
CA PRO A 1125 -27.20 25.61 3.92
C PRO A 1125 -28.70 25.65 3.62
N GLY A 1126 -29.31 24.47 3.51
CA GLY A 1126 -30.74 24.31 3.31
C GLY A 1126 -31.44 23.89 4.60
N LEU A 1127 -32.77 23.86 4.55
CA LEU A 1127 -33.55 23.08 5.51
C LEU A 1127 -33.07 21.62 5.43
N ALA A 1128 -32.62 21.10 6.56
CA ALA A 1128 -31.97 19.82 6.69
C ALA A 1128 -32.57 19.07 7.88
N THR A 1129 -32.73 17.78 7.66
CA THR A 1129 -33.33 16.84 8.59
C THR A 1129 -32.49 15.57 8.55
N ALA A 1130 -32.55 14.79 9.62
CA ALA A 1130 -32.01 13.44 9.65
C ALA A 1130 -33.12 12.46 10.00
N GLY A 1131 -33.08 11.26 9.44
CA GLY A 1131 -34.03 10.20 9.71
C GLY A 1131 -33.31 8.86 9.74
N GLY A 1132 -33.76 7.95 10.61
CA GLY A 1132 -33.21 6.61 10.69
C GLY A 1132 -34.21 5.60 11.22
N VAL A 1133 -33.93 4.34 10.97
CA VAL A 1133 -34.79 3.21 11.33
C VAL A 1133 -33.97 2.12 11.99
N VAL A 1134 -34.53 1.54 13.04
CA VAL A 1134 -34.01 0.37 13.74
C VAL A 1134 -34.93 -0.81 13.42
N ARG A 1135 -34.32 -1.91 12.99
CA ARG A 1135 -34.98 -3.17 12.65
C ARG A 1135 -34.39 -4.30 13.47
N ASP A 1136 -35.18 -5.34 13.69
CA ASP A 1136 -34.71 -6.58 14.31
C ASP A 1136 -33.93 -7.46 13.31
N GLY A 1137 -33.48 -8.63 13.79
CA GLY A 1137 -32.75 -9.61 12.98
C GLY A 1137 -33.57 -10.22 11.83
N GLU A 1138 -34.88 -10.01 11.79
CA GLU A 1138 -35.80 -10.45 10.72
C GLU A 1138 -36.16 -9.31 9.76
N GLY A 1139 -35.71 -8.08 10.04
CA GLY A 1139 -35.94 -6.90 9.21
C GLY A 1139 -37.26 -6.16 9.50
N GLN A 1140 -37.97 -6.52 10.57
CA GLN A 1140 -39.21 -5.87 10.97
C GLN A 1140 -38.93 -4.53 11.67
N TRP A 1141 -39.88 -3.59 11.59
CA TRP A 1141 -39.76 -2.26 12.21
C TRP A 1141 -39.78 -2.37 13.74
N CYS A 1142 -38.72 -1.87 14.41
CA CYS A 1142 -38.70 -1.74 15.86
C CYS A 1142 -38.97 -0.29 16.29
N VAL A 1143 -38.18 0.65 15.77
CA VAL A 1143 -38.34 2.08 16.07
C VAL A 1143 -37.78 2.93 14.93
N GLY A 1144 -38.44 4.03 14.62
CA GLY A 1144 -37.92 5.06 13.72
C GLY A 1144 -37.55 6.29 14.53
N PHE A 1145 -36.62 7.07 14.03
CA PHE A 1145 -36.34 8.38 14.59
C PHE A 1145 -36.19 9.42 13.49
N VAL A 1146 -36.59 10.64 13.83
CA VAL A 1146 -36.51 11.80 12.96
C VAL A 1146 -36.01 12.98 13.75
N LEU A 1147 -35.12 13.75 13.15
CA LEU A 1147 -34.55 14.96 13.74
C LEU A 1147 -34.73 16.08 12.75
N ASN A 1148 -35.49 17.10 13.15
CA ASN A 1148 -35.58 18.33 12.38
C ASN A 1148 -34.48 19.29 12.83
N ILE A 1149 -33.40 19.36 12.03
CA ILE A 1149 -32.17 20.10 12.36
C ILE A 1149 -32.31 21.58 11.97
N GLY A 1150 -33.26 21.93 11.11
CA GLY A 1150 -33.42 23.29 10.61
C GLY A 1150 -32.37 23.64 9.56
N ILE A 1151 -31.71 24.80 9.66
CA ILE A 1151 -30.77 25.26 8.64
C ILE A 1151 -29.36 24.72 8.94
N CYS A 1152 -28.90 23.76 8.16
CA CYS A 1152 -27.66 23.03 8.45
C CYS A 1152 -26.95 22.59 7.14
N SER A 1153 -25.62 22.41 7.18
CA SER A 1153 -24.85 21.91 6.03
C SER A 1153 -24.99 20.39 5.92
N ALA A 1154 -24.97 19.83 4.71
CA ALA A 1154 -25.13 18.39 4.51
C ALA A 1154 -24.17 17.51 5.35
N PRO A 1155 -22.88 17.88 5.53
CA PRO A 1155 -21.97 17.12 6.41
C PRO A 1155 -22.36 17.17 7.89
N LEU A 1156 -22.86 18.31 8.36
CA LEU A 1156 -23.28 18.48 9.74
C LEU A 1156 -24.59 17.72 10.01
N ALA A 1157 -25.50 17.66 9.03
CA ALA A 1157 -26.71 16.84 9.11
C ALA A 1157 -26.42 15.33 9.20
N GLU A 1158 -25.44 14.82 8.43
CA GLU A 1158 -25.00 13.42 8.53
C GLU A 1158 -24.30 13.12 9.87
N LEU A 1159 -23.53 14.07 10.41
CA LEU A 1159 -22.89 13.95 11.72
C LEU A 1159 -23.95 13.88 12.85
N TRP A 1160 -24.96 14.76 12.81
CA TRP A 1160 -26.07 14.74 13.78
C TRP A 1160 -26.88 13.44 13.71
N GLY A 1161 -27.17 12.93 12.50
CA GLY A 1161 -27.84 11.65 12.32
C GLY A 1161 -27.05 10.48 12.91
N SER A 1162 -25.72 10.48 12.77
CA SER A 1162 -24.83 9.43 13.30
C SER A 1162 -24.68 9.49 14.83
N ILE A 1163 -24.58 10.69 15.40
CA ILE A 1163 -24.49 10.89 16.85
C ILE A 1163 -25.79 10.43 17.54
N MET A 1164 -26.96 10.68 16.93
CA MET A 1164 -28.23 10.28 17.55
C MET A 1164 -28.48 8.77 17.59
N VAL A 1165 -27.95 7.99 16.64
CA VAL A 1165 -27.97 6.52 16.73
C VAL A 1165 -27.24 6.05 18.00
N TYR A 1166 -26.11 6.68 18.33
CA TYR A 1166 -25.36 6.41 19.56
C TYR A 1166 -26.14 6.83 20.81
N THR A 1167 -26.82 7.99 20.79
CA THR A 1167 -27.62 8.46 21.93
C THR A 1167 -28.83 7.56 22.17
N LEU A 1168 -29.54 7.13 21.12
CA LEU A 1168 -30.68 6.19 21.21
C LEU A 1168 -30.29 4.83 21.80
N LEU A 1169 -29.09 4.34 21.47
CA LEU A 1169 -28.56 3.08 22.01
C LEU A 1169 -27.98 3.25 23.43
N GLY A 1170 -27.56 4.46 23.80
CA GLY A 1170 -26.91 4.75 25.08
C GLY A 1170 -27.81 5.26 26.21
N SER A 1171 -29.00 5.79 25.93
CA SER A 1171 -29.81 6.54 26.92
C SER A 1171 -31.02 5.80 27.52
N GLY A 1172 -31.16 4.48 27.31
CA GLY A 1172 -32.15 3.68 28.05
C GLY A 1172 -33.63 4.00 27.78
N GLY A 1173 -33.96 4.79 26.74
CA GLY A 1173 -35.33 5.21 26.42
C GLY A 1173 -36.23 4.15 25.77
N LEU A 1174 -35.89 2.87 25.85
CA LEU A 1174 -36.71 1.76 25.34
C LEU A 1174 -37.03 0.81 26.51
N ASP A 1175 -37.95 1.24 27.37
CA ASP A 1175 -38.48 0.41 28.45
C ASP A 1175 -39.14 -0.84 27.85
N GLY A 1176 -38.46 -1.98 27.95
CA GLY A 1176 -38.96 -3.29 27.54
C GLY A 1176 -37.93 -4.27 26.98
N TRP A 1177 -36.70 -3.83 26.65
CA TRP A 1177 -35.70 -4.70 26.02
C TRP A 1177 -34.58 -5.03 27.01
N SER A 1178 -34.61 -6.25 27.58
CA SER A 1178 -33.58 -6.71 28.53
C SER A 1178 -32.21 -6.75 27.87
N TRP A 1179 -31.20 -6.19 28.53
CA TRP A 1179 -29.79 -6.25 28.14
C TRP A 1179 -29.32 -7.70 27.97
N ARG A 1180 -29.26 -8.16 26.72
CA ARG A 1180 -28.55 -9.38 26.29
C ARG A 1180 -27.72 -9.03 25.06
N ASP A 1181 -26.54 -9.64 24.94
CA ASP A 1181 -25.52 -9.41 23.91
C ASP A 1181 -26.08 -9.08 22.51
N TRP A 1182 -26.07 -7.78 22.17
CA TRP A 1182 -26.39 -7.31 20.82
C TRP A 1182 -25.13 -7.20 19.99
N ILE A 1183 -25.09 -7.89 18.86
CA ILE A 1183 -24.11 -7.61 17.80
C ILE A 1183 -24.72 -6.52 16.91
N VAL A 1184 -24.41 -5.25 17.20
CA VAL A 1184 -24.85 -4.12 16.39
C VAL A 1184 -24.00 -4.04 15.12
N ARG A 1185 -24.59 -4.27 13.96
CA ARG A 1185 -23.95 -4.05 12.65
C ARG A 1185 -24.35 -2.69 12.09
N ILE A 1186 -23.41 -1.75 12.07
CA ILE A 1186 -23.59 -0.46 11.38
C ILE A 1186 -23.10 -0.62 9.94
N SER A 1187 -24.02 -0.55 8.97
CA SER A 1187 -23.69 -0.58 7.53
C SER A 1187 -24.01 0.76 6.89
N HIS A 1188 -23.00 1.47 6.38
CA HIS A 1188 -23.20 2.67 5.56
C HIS A 1188 -23.59 2.28 4.14
N VAL A 1189 -24.81 2.63 3.71
CA VAL A 1189 -25.33 2.34 2.38
C VAL A 1189 -25.44 3.66 1.59
N TYR A 1190 -24.88 3.68 0.36
CA TYR A 1190 -24.90 4.88 -0.50
C TYR A 1190 -26.34 5.40 -0.74
N ARG A 1191 -26.47 6.73 -0.81
CA ARG A 1191 -27.67 7.59 -0.93
C ARG A 1191 -28.80 7.16 -1.89
N GLU A 1192 -28.59 6.18 -2.75
CA GLU A 1192 -29.60 5.68 -3.69
C GLU A 1192 -30.41 4.48 -3.15
N ALA A 1193 -30.07 3.97 -1.96
CA ALA A 1193 -30.67 2.75 -1.38
C ALA A 1193 -31.27 2.91 0.03
N ASN A 1194 -31.60 4.13 0.47
CA ASN A 1194 -32.10 4.40 1.84
C ASN A 1194 -33.47 5.13 1.85
N ARG A 1195 -34.39 4.72 0.97
CA ARG A 1195 -35.67 5.42 0.74
C ARG A 1195 -36.54 5.58 1.98
N LEU A 1196 -36.53 4.61 2.91
CA LEU A 1196 -37.29 4.71 4.16
C LEU A 1196 -36.70 5.74 5.13
N ALA A 1197 -35.37 5.75 5.29
CA ALA A 1197 -34.68 6.76 6.08
C ALA A 1197 -34.85 8.17 5.47
N ASP A 1198 -34.82 8.28 4.14
CA ASP A 1198 -35.12 9.51 3.42
C ASP A 1198 -36.59 9.94 3.60
N GLY A 1199 -37.53 8.99 3.58
CA GLY A 1199 -38.95 9.23 3.84
C GLY A 1199 -39.20 9.77 5.26
N LEU A 1200 -38.51 9.20 6.25
CA LEU A 1200 -38.52 9.69 7.63
C LEU A 1200 -37.86 11.07 7.75
N ALA A 1201 -36.71 11.30 7.10
CA ALA A 1201 -36.09 12.62 7.05
C ALA A 1201 -37.01 13.67 6.40
N ASN A 1202 -37.78 13.30 5.37
CA ASN A 1202 -38.76 14.19 4.77
C ASN A 1202 -39.96 14.45 5.69
N TYR A 1203 -40.44 13.43 6.42
CA TYR A 1203 -41.48 13.59 7.43
C TYR A 1203 -41.04 14.54 8.56
N ALA A 1204 -39.76 14.54 8.91
CA ALA A 1204 -39.19 15.43 9.92
C ALA A 1204 -39.43 16.92 9.63
N PHE A 1205 -39.54 17.34 8.36
CA PHE A 1205 -39.87 18.73 8.01
C PHE A 1205 -41.26 19.17 8.46
N SER A 1206 -42.17 18.22 8.71
CA SER A 1206 -43.53 18.48 9.21
C SER A 1206 -43.62 18.52 10.74
N LEU A 1207 -42.51 18.25 11.43
CA LEU A 1207 -42.43 18.22 12.89
C LEU A 1207 -41.66 19.45 13.44
N PRO A 1208 -41.86 19.83 14.71
CA PRO A 1208 -41.07 20.88 15.36
C PRO A 1208 -39.56 20.58 15.32
N LEU A 1209 -38.72 21.63 15.43
CA LEU A 1209 -37.25 21.58 15.50
C LEU A 1209 -36.78 20.84 16.76
N ASP A 1210 -36.85 19.51 16.74
CA ASP A 1210 -36.40 18.63 17.81
C ASP A 1210 -36.25 17.19 17.30
N PHE A 1211 -35.76 16.32 18.18
CA PHE A 1211 -35.74 14.87 18.01
C PHE A 1211 -37.10 14.26 18.31
N HIS A 1212 -37.59 13.37 17.45
CA HIS A 1212 -38.82 12.62 17.66
C HIS A 1212 -38.58 11.13 17.41
N ALA A 1213 -38.91 10.29 18.39
CA ALA A 1213 -38.93 8.85 18.25
C ALA A 1213 -40.32 8.37 17.84
N CYS A 1214 -40.40 7.52 16.82
CA CYS A 1214 -41.61 6.93 16.30
C CYS A 1214 -41.66 5.45 16.67
N GLY A 1215 -42.37 5.12 17.77
CA GLY A 1215 -42.58 3.74 18.21
C GLY A 1215 -43.49 2.93 17.26
N SER A 1216 -44.35 3.61 16.50
CA SER A 1216 -45.09 3.03 15.38
C SER A 1216 -44.78 3.80 14.09
N MET A 1217 -44.93 3.12 12.95
CA MET A 1217 -44.60 3.67 11.65
C MET A 1217 -45.54 4.85 11.29
N PRO A 1218 -45.01 6.06 10.99
CA PRO A 1218 -45.84 7.20 10.62
C PRO A 1218 -46.60 6.95 9.31
N ALA A 1219 -47.90 7.27 9.29
CA ALA A 1219 -48.77 7.08 8.13
C ALA A 1219 -48.23 7.65 6.79
N PRO A 1220 -47.54 8.82 6.76
CA PRO A 1220 -46.96 9.37 5.51
C PRO A 1220 -45.83 8.54 4.90
N VAL A 1221 -45.20 7.65 5.68
CA VAL A 1221 -44.05 6.83 5.27
C VAL A 1221 -44.42 5.35 5.12
N ALA A 1222 -45.68 4.99 5.41
CA ALA A 1222 -46.16 3.62 5.43
C ALA A 1222 -46.08 2.91 4.07
N SER A 1223 -46.37 3.62 2.98
CA SER A 1223 -46.22 3.09 1.61
C SER A 1223 -44.77 2.82 1.23
N ILE A 1224 -43.85 3.71 1.62
CA ILE A 1224 -42.41 3.60 1.36
C ILE A 1224 -41.80 2.43 2.16
N ALA A 1225 -42.27 2.23 3.39
CA ALA A 1225 -41.83 1.11 4.22
C ALA A 1225 -42.31 -0.24 3.70
N LEU A 1226 -43.54 -0.32 3.16
CA LEU A 1226 -44.06 -1.51 2.49
C LEU A 1226 -43.24 -1.84 1.22
N GLU A 1227 -42.83 -0.83 0.45
CA GLU A 1227 -41.93 -1.01 -0.71
C GLU A 1227 -40.50 -1.44 -0.33
N ASP A 1228 -39.99 -0.93 0.80
CA ASP A 1228 -38.67 -1.30 1.33
C ASP A 1228 -38.66 -2.71 1.94
N ALA A 1229 -39.74 -3.10 2.63
CA ALA A 1229 -39.97 -4.45 3.13
C ALA A 1229 -40.16 -5.48 1.99
N ALA A 1230 -40.73 -5.07 0.85
CA ALA A 1230 -40.86 -5.89 -0.36
C ALA A 1230 -39.57 -5.98 -1.21
N GLY A 1231 -38.44 -5.40 -0.74
CA GLY A 1231 -37.11 -5.59 -1.34
C GLY A 1231 -36.87 -4.89 -2.68
N VAL A 1232 -37.63 -3.84 -3.02
CA VAL A 1232 -37.52 -3.14 -4.30
C VAL A 1232 -36.21 -2.31 -4.44
N VAL A 1233 -35.47 -2.13 -3.35
CA VAL A 1233 -34.22 -1.35 -3.31
C VAL A 1233 -32.99 -2.26 -3.46
N ARG A 1234 -32.27 -2.13 -4.59
CA ARG A 1234 -31.08 -2.94 -4.89
C ARG A 1234 -29.83 -2.46 -4.14
N LEU A 1235 -29.21 -3.34 -3.33
CA LEU A 1235 -27.82 -3.21 -2.89
C LEU A 1235 -26.86 -3.30 -4.08
N ARG A 1236 -26.09 -2.23 -4.36
CA ARG A 1236 -24.88 -2.33 -5.19
C ARG A 1236 -23.72 -2.76 -4.30
N THR A 1237 -23.30 -4.02 -4.43
CA THR A 1237 -22.02 -4.49 -3.88
C THR A 1237 -20.86 -3.83 -4.63
N ALA A 1238 -20.15 -2.92 -3.96
CA ALA A 1238 -18.78 -2.55 -4.31
C ALA A 1238 -17.87 -3.16 -3.23
N ARG A 1239 -16.97 -4.04 -3.65
CA ARG A 1239 -15.82 -4.47 -2.84
C ARG A 1239 -14.88 -3.27 -2.65
N MET A 1240 -14.50 -2.99 -1.42
CA MET A 1240 -13.14 -2.52 -1.11
C MET A 1240 -12.36 -3.73 -0.60
#